data_AF-C5RBU5-F1
#
_entry.id   AF-C5RBU5-F1
#
_cell.length_a   1.000
_cell.length_b   1.000
_cell.length_c   1.000
_cell.angle_alpha   90.00
_cell.angle_beta   90.00
_cell.angle_gamma   90.00
#
_symmetry.space_group_name_H-M   'P 1'
#
loop_
_entity.id
_entity.type
_entity.pdbx_description
1 polymer ?
#
loop_
_entity_poly.entity_id
_entity_poly.type
_entity_poly.pdbx_seq_one_letter_code
_entity_poly.pdbx_strand_id
1 'polypeptide(L)'
;MRGGVFKRHSNLTLKQARDFYLLNNDAQKQQVDKFLLDNYHQSDIARFGKFLRMTSKTTVRNDFGTFNNKRDVIADKENLHQEIQQMHEKIFEDWKNENETLWLSDRVVNNEVNFEFDAYIAVDEENAMPFVVAKQSMLGQFLVRAIDGVNSQDEFHHDEIVNFLIRKGLLVAKNSQSMAELTAKIKEKQVPQSTKASKEKIEYLGNLNRVVTILRKVQYINRQHTLIGTWVKHFTDQYGERHKVDLKEAYQNYNEFRKKNNLIKTITPIDWIPINQMFNDIVELTDQDLQKIEQKLNVANNDLFKIKLTVGVEERQKGNAELIGLFSVAENAYLTAYTNYFVAQQPKMFYAIDVVASYAPELGMYATNSENKIKMSSLTKNESDLQVSDLSIVVVKGELVIINRNDNQCVIPYNPTAISYDYDVESGLAHFLQSLSNYMLNLPNSNIYLPAIRANSFIPEIRYKNIIIAPKTWQIVTSKIQNKNQAEGLIDQLRMHKVVPNLFSILENGQKFPINLNSPIGQCLLEKSLIKKNFIYIVQDVELESSDALRNNTFVSVTTGTRKIENNFEPMFNYPKIPNLDWKTIVIVVRKQNIDAVLDEMLSYAKTRINRYFFVRYVDTIGWQIRLRIPISSENVSSIARDSMSFSGVSEVLIRQYFPEKSRYGDELISNAESVFVAESVQTKTVQQVLNQFSIDEKILLVAFDLYRWKFNFNNLEMVLHQSKLFQGNIANILEGLQELKQVTQDVNQLTNEYIEKLIEKYNNSYAQEVWRSLLHMRINRWIGINRTIENNMLVIFFKIMRKVHITNEV
;
A
#
# COMPACT_ATOMS: atom_id res chain seq x y z
N MET A 1 -21.47 40.17 -4.21
CA MET A 1 -22.55 39.69 -3.30
C MET A 1 -22.07 39.81 -1.85
N ARG A 2 -22.25 40.98 -1.23
CA ARG A 2 -21.88 41.29 0.17
C ARG A 2 -23.14 41.82 0.87
N GLY A 3 -23.40 41.40 2.12
CA GLY A 3 -24.35 42.06 3.03
C GLY A 3 -25.62 41.30 3.47
N GLY A 4 -25.91 40.09 2.97
CA GLY A 4 -27.21 39.44 3.19
C GLY A 4 -27.28 38.25 4.16
N VAL A 5 -26.15 37.75 4.68
CA VAL A 5 -26.07 36.38 5.22
C VAL A 5 -26.65 36.22 6.64
N PHE A 6 -26.68 37.28 7.46
CA PHE A 6 -27.11 37.14 8.87
C PHE A 6 -28.62 37.10 9.10
N LYS A 7 -29.45 37.62 8.17
CA LYS A 7 -30.90 37.71 8.39
C LYS A 7 -31.68 36.39 8.18
N ARG A 8 -31.04 35.29 7.75
CA ARG A 8 -31.73 34.06 7.35
C ARG A 8 -31.38 32.79 8.14
N HIS A 9 -30.50 32.85 9.14
CA HIS A 9 -30.12 31.65 9.90
C HIS A 9 -30.40 31.83 11.39
N SER A 10 -31.62 31.48 11.83
CA SER A 10 -31.98 31.39 13.24
C SER A 10 -31.34 30.20 13.97
N ASN A 11 -30.55 29.36 13.28
CA ASN A 11 -30.02 28.09 13.81
C ASN A 11 -28.52 27.89 13.49
N LEU A 12 -27.65 28.88 13.77
CA LEU A 12 -26.20 28.64 13.77
C LEU A 12 -25.82 27.90 15.04
N THR A 13 -25.19 26.73 14.93
CA THR A 13 -24.58 26.01 16.07
C THR A 13 -23.36 26.77 16.62
N LEU A 14 -22.99 26.56 17.89
CA LEU A 14 -21.78 27.16 18.49
C LEU A 14 -20.50 26.92 17.67
N LYS A 15 -20.39 25.76 17.01
CA LYS A 15 -19.26 25.44 16.13
C LYS A 15 -19.24 26.33 14.88
N GLN A 16 -20.41 26.56 14.26
CA GLN A 16 -20.51 27.43 13.10
C GLN A 16 -20.29 28.90 13.48
N ALA A 17 -20.81 29.33 14.64
CA ALA A 17 -20.53 30.67 15.18
C ALA A 17 -19.03 30.88 15.42
N ARG A 18 -18.31 29.85 15.90
CA ARG A 18 -16.84 29.88 16.09
C ARG A 18 -16.10 30.05 14.77
N ASP A 19 -16.40 29.18 13.82
CA ASP A 19 -15.70 29.19 12.52
C ASP A 19 -15.96 30.52 11.79
N PHE A 20 -17.16 31.09 11.97
CA PHE A 20 -17.47 32.43 11.49
C PHE A 20 -16.70 33.53 12.25
N TYR A 21 -16.57 33.43 13.57
CA TYR A 21 -15.85 34.42 14.39
C TYR A 21 -14.37 34.52 14.03
N LEU A 22 -13.72 33.39 13.70
CA LEU A 22 -12.29 33.31 13.38
C LEU A 22 -11.94 33.83 11.98
N LEU A 23 -12.90 33.85 11.05
CA LEU A 23 -12.65 34.14 9.64
C LEU A 23 -13.05 35.56 9.20
N ASN A 24 -13.55 36.40 10.11
CA ASN A 24 -14.20 37.66 9.75
C ASN A 24 -13.62 38.87 10.51
N ASN A 25 -13.88 40.08 10.00
CA ASN A 25 -13.38 41.33 10.59
C ASN A 25 -14.17 41.76 11.85
N ASP A 26 -13.70 42.81 12.53
CA ASP A 26 -14.25 43.21 13.84
C ASP A 26 -15.74 43.63 13.79
N ALA A 27 -16.19 44.24 12.69
CA ALA A 27 -17.61 44.57 12.51
C ALA A 27 -18.50 43.33 12.38
N GLN A 28 -17.98 42.25 11.82
CA GLN A 28 -18.69 40.96 11.70
C GLN A 28 -18.60 40.14 12.99
N LYS A 29 -17.50 40.23 13.75
CA LYS A 29 -17.40 39.62 15.08
C LYS A 29 -18.45 40.20 16.04
N GLN A 30 -18.69 41.51 16.01
CA GLN A 30 -19.76 42.14 16.78
C GLN A 30 -21.17 41.59 16.44
N GLN A 31 -21.41 41.18 15.18
CA GLN A 31 -22.67 40.53 14.79
C GLN A 31 -22.78 39.12 15.37
N VAL A 32 -21.67 38.38 15.44
CA VAL A 32 -21.62 37.06 16.10
C VAL A 32 -21.82 37.21 17.61
N ASP A 33 -21.20 38.20 18.25
CA ASP A 33 -21.37 38.46 19.68
C ASP A 33 -22.83 38.76 20.02
N LYS A 34 -23.47 39.62 19.23
CA LYS A 34 -24.91 39.90 19.37
C LYS A 34 -25.75 38.64 19.16
N PHE A 35 -25.46 37.86 18.12
CA PHE A 35 -26.16 36.60 17.87
C PHE A 35 -26.01 35.60 19.03
N LEU A 36 -24.82 35.48 19.60
CA LEU A 36 -24.56 34.59 20.74
C LEU A 36 -25.33 35.05 21.98
N LEU A 37 -25.32 36.35 22.28
CA LEU A 37 -26.09 36.94 23.39
C LEU A 37 -27.60 36.74 23.23
N ASP A 38 -28.12 36.87 22.00
CA ASP A 38 -29.55 36.78 21.72
C ASP A 38 -30.07 35.32 21.72
N ASN A 39 -29.21 34.31 21.48
CA ASN A 39 -29.64 32.94 21.19
C ASN A 39 -29.05 31.85 22.11
N TYR A 40 -28.07 32.17 22.97
CA TYR A 40 -27.38 31.18 23.79
C TYR A 40 -27.37 31.57 25.28
N HIS A 41 -27.39 30.56 26.15
CA HIS A 41 -27.29 30.76 27.59
C HIS A 41 -25.89 31.27 27.98
N GLN A 42 -25.78 32.09 29.04
CA GLN A 42 -24.50 32.68 29.48
C GLN A 42 -23.39 31.64 29.73
N SER A 43 -23.73 30.43 30.18
CA SER A 43 -22.77 29.33 30.38
C SER A 43 -22.14 28.84 29.08
N ASP A 44 -22.88 28.84 27.98
CA ASP A 44 -22.41 28.42 26.66
C ASP A 44 -21.58 29.52 26.00
N ILE A 45 -21.97 30.79 26.20
CA ILE A 45 -21.16 31.96 25.81
C ILE A 45 -19.84 31.97 26.59
N ALA A 46 -19.85 31.65 27.89
CA ALA A 46 -18.64 31.55 28.70
C ALA A 46 -17.71 30.41 28.21
N ARG A 47 -18.27 29.25 27.83
CA ARG A 47 -17.51 28.17 27.20
C ARG A 47 -16.93 28.59 25.85
N PHE A 48 -17.70 29.29 25.03
CA PHE A 48 -17.27 29.85 23.75
C PHE A 48 -16.11 30.84 23.94
N GLY A 49 -16.22 31.77 24.89
CA GLY A 49 -15.17 32.72 25.23
C GLY A 49 -13.90 32.06 25.81
N LYS A 50 -14.05 31.01 26.62
CA LYS A 50 -12.91 30.19 27.10
C LYS A 50 -12.23 29.47 25.94
N PHE A 51 -13.00 29.01 24.96
CA PHE A 51 -12.49 28.34 23.76
C PHE A 51 -11.74 29.30 22.83
N LEU A 52 -12.25 30.52 22.62
CA LEU A 52 -11.54 31.55 21.86
C LEU A 52 -10.22 31.95 22.53
N ARG A 53 -10.18 32.03 23.87
CA ARG A 53 -8.93 32.29 24.61
C ARG A 53 -7.92 31.13 24.52
N MET A 54 -8.39 29.89 24.37
CA MET A 54 -7.50 28.74 24.15
C MET A 54 -6.93 28.73 22.72
N THR A 55 -7.69 29.21 21.74
CA THR A 55 -7.25 29.31 20.35
C THR A 55 -6.42 30.58 20.05
N SER A 56 -6.57 31.64 20.84
CA SER A 56 -5.75 32.86 20.74
C SER A 56 -4.41 32.79 21.46
N LYS A 57 -4.17 31.76 22.29
CA LYS A 57 -2.90 31.58 23.02
C LYS A 57 -1.73 31.13 22.14
N THR A 58 -1.97 30.89 20.85
CA THR A 58 -0.91 30.59 19.86
C THR A 58 -0.43 31.82 19.09
N THR A 59 -0.81 33.04 19.50
CA THR A 59 -0.27 34.25 18.88
C THR A 59 -0.18 35.40 19.88
N VAL A 60 1.07 35.82 20.15
CA VAL A 60 1.50 37.06 20.83
C VAL A 60 1.42 37.07 22.36
N ARG A 61 2.61 36.87 22.96
CA ARG A 61 3.05 37.55 24.19
C ARG A 61 3.26 39.01 23.82
N ASN A 62 2.56 39.96 24.45
CA ASN A 62 3.02 41.34 24.57
C ASN A 62 2.42 41.95 25.84
N ASP A 63 3.34 42.33 26.73
CA ASP A 63 3.09 43.15 27.90
C ASP A 63 2.72 44.58 27.48
N PHE A 64 2.04 45.26 28.40
CA PHE A 64 1.68 46.67 28.32
C PHE A 64 2.90 47.56 28.08
N GLY A 65 2.82 48.44 27.07
CA GLY A 65 3.79 49.51 26.84
C GLY A 65 3.41 50.35 25.64
N THR A 66 2.75 51.48 25.89
CA THR A 66 2.51 52.55 24.90
C THR A 66 3.82 53.09 24.35
N PHE A 67 4.08 52.97 23.05
CA PHE A 67 4.95 53.89 22.31
C PHE A 67 4.45 54.11 20.87
N ASN A 68 4.17 55.38 20.58
CA ASN A 68 3.97 55.93 19.24
C ASN A 68 5.34 56.15 18.58
N ASN A 69 5.63 55.46 17.48
CA ASN A 69 6.18 56.02 16.23
C ASN A 69 6.79 54.92 15.34
N LYS A 70 6.47 55.00 14.05
CA LYS A 70 6.68 53.95 13.04
C LYS A 70 8.03 54.04 12.31
N ARG A 71 9.08 54.59 12.93
CA ARG A 71 10.39 54.83 12.28
C ARG A 71 11.58 54.10 12.90
N ASP A 72 11.47 53.47 14.06
CA ASP A 72 12.62 52.82 14.72
C ASP A 72 12.75 51.30 14.45
N VAL A 73 11.77 50.68 13.78
CA VAL A 73 11.74 49.21 13.54
C VAL A 73 12.73 48.75 12.46
N ILE A 74 13.34 49.67 11.70
CA ILE A 74 14.31 49.32 10.64
C ILE A 74 15.75 49.29 11.19
N ALA A 75 16.07 50.06 12.23
CA ALA A 75 17.41 50.08 12.83
C ALA A 75 17.68 48.87 13.75
N ASP A 76 16.63 48.29 14.35
CA ASP A 76 16.77 47.14 15.27
C ASP A 76 16.99 45.79 14.57
N LYS A 77 16.71 45.69 13.25
CA LYS A 77 16.92 44.44 12.50
C LYS A 77 18.38 44.19 12.15
N GLU A 78 19.15 45.24 11.88
CA GLU A 78 20.58 45.11 11.56
C GLU A 78 21.39 44.77 12.81
N ASN A 79 21.07 45.37 13.96
CA ASN A 79 21.70 45.03 15.25
C ASN A 79 21.39 43.59 15.68
N LEU A 80 20.15 43.13 15.55
CA LEU A 80 19.79 41.75 15.89
C LEU A 80 20.49 40.74 14.96
N HIS A 81 20.70 41.08 13.69
CA HIS A 81 21.41 40.21 12.76
C HIS A 81 22.91 40.13 13.08
N GLN A 82 23.52 41.26 13.45
CA GLN A 82 24.92 41.29 13.90
C GLN A 82 25.12 40.55 15.23
N GLU A 83 24.21 40.68 16.19
CA GLU A 83 24.28 39.94 17.46
C GLU A 83 24.15 38.42 17.27
N ILE A 84 23.25 37.96 16.38
CA ILE A 84 23.13 36.54 16.04
C ILE A 84 24.39 36.02 15.34
N GLN A 85 24.98 36.82 14.45
CA GLN A 85 26.19 36.44 13.74
C GLN A 85 27.40 36.35 14.67
N GLN A 86 27.58 37.31 15.58
CA GLN A 86 28.63 37.28 16.61
C GLN A 86 28.46 36.10 17.57
N MET A 87 27.22 35.73 17.91
CA MET A 87 26.93 34.57 18.75
C MET A 87 27.28 33.24 18.05
N HIS A 88 27.00 33.13 16.76
CA HIS A 88 27.39 31.95 15.95
C HIS A 88 28.91 31.83 15.79
N GLU A 89 29.61 32.93 15.53
CA GLU A 89 31.08 32.94 15.43
C GLU A 89 31.74 32.54 16.74
N LYS A 90 31.20 33.01 17.88
CA LYS A 90 31.68 32.63 19.21
C LYS A 90 31.45 31.15 19.53
N ILE A 91 30.27 30.61 19.21
CA ILE A 91 29.98 29.16 19.39
C ILE A 91 30.92 28.30 18.54
N PHE A 92 31.27 28.77 17.34
CA PHE A 92 32.18 28.06 16.44
C PHE A 92 33.64 28.11 16.93
N GLU A 93 34.10 29.25 17.46
CA GLU A 93 35.40 29.40 18.12
C GLU A 93 35.50 28.53 19.39
N ASP A 94 34.47 28.54 20.24
CA ASP A 94 34.42 27.73 21.46
C ASP A 94 34.46 26.22 21.11
N TRP A 95 33.72 25.79 20.08
CA TRP A 95 33.75 24.41 19.58
C TRP A 95 35.11 24.02 18.98
N LYS A 96 35.80 24.94 18.31
CA LYS A 96 37.14 24.70 17.75
C LYS A 96 38.18 24.56 18.86
N ASN A 97 38.12 25.43 19.88
CA ASN A 97 39.03 25.43 21.01
C ASN A 97 38.85 24.19 21.92
N GLU A 98 37.63 23.67 22.06
CA GLU A 98 37.36 22.43 22.80
C GLU A 98 37.81 21.15 22.05
N ASN A 99 37.95 21.19 20.73
CA ASN A 99 38.31 20.01 19.92
C ASN A 99 39.78 19.99 19.46
N GLU A 100 40.51 21.11 19.54
CA GLU A 100 41.97 21.12 19.32
C GLU A 100 42.78 20.50 20.48
N THR A 101 42.17 20.26 21.65
CA THR A 101 42.83 19.61 22.81
C THR A 101 42.79 18.07 22.80
N LEU A 102 42.24 17.46 21.74
CA LEU A 102 42.04 16.02 21.61
C LEU A 102 42.86 15.42 20.45
N TRP A 103 44.12 15.81 20.34
CA TRP A 103 45.11 15.15 19.48
C TRP A 103 46.35 14.71 20.27
N LEU A 104 46.55 13.38 20.29
CA LEU A 104 47.75 12.61 20.61
C LEU A 104 48.36 12.72 22.03
N SER A 105 48.03 11.75 22.89
CA SER A 105 48.94 11.32 23.96
C SER A 105 49.52 9.93 23.63
N ASP A 106 50.84 9.89 23.39
CA ASP A 106 51.69 8.74 23.05
C ASP A 106 51.82 7.67 24.16
N ARG A 107 50.72 7.05 24.62
CA ARG A 107 50.78 6.05 25.71
C ARG A 107 50.12 4.71 25.48
N VAL A 108 49.88 4.30 24.23
CA VAL A 108 49.30 2.96 23.93
C VAL A 108 50.24 2.06 23.10
N VAL A 109 51.46 2.50 22.81
CA VAL A 109 52.50 1.63 22.26
C VAL A 109 53.34 1.10 23.42
N ASN A 110 52.98 -0.06 23.99
CA ASN A 110 53.91 -1.05 24.61
C ASN A 110 53.27 -2.11 25.54
N ASN A 111 51.95 -2.27 25.62
CA ASN A 111 51.39 -3.41 26.36
C ASN A 111 50.73 -4.41 25.42
N GLU A 112 51.34 -5.60 25.32
CA GLU A 112 50.73 -6.79 24.72
C GLU A 112 49.48 -7.15 25.50
N VAL A 113 48.31 -6.81 24.94
CA VAL A 113 47.02 -7.34 25.37
C VAL A 113 46.52 -8.24 24.25
N ASN A 114 46.45 -9.55 24.53
CA ASN A 114 45.81 -10.51 23.65
C ASN A 114 44.30 -10.23 23.65
N PHE A 115 43.78 -9.76 22.52
CA PHE A 115 42.34 -9.69 22.25
C PHE A 115 41.96 -10.88 21.34
N GLU A 116 41.04 -11.71 21.81
CA GLU A 116 40.33 -12.66 20.94
C GLU A 116 39.29 -11.89 20.11
N PHE A 117 39.26 -12.14 18.80
CA PHE A 117 38.37 -11.47 17.85
C PHE A 117 37.38 -12.47 17.23
N ASP A 118 36.09 -12.16 17.30
CA ASP A 118 35.05 -12.80 16.49
C ASP A 118 34.75 -11.92 15.27
N ALA A 119 35.29 -12.26 14.09
CA ALA A 119 34.93 -11.64 12.81
C ALA A 119 34.57 -12.72 11.81
N TYR A 120 33.47 -12.52 11.07
CA TYR A 120 33.00 -13.46 10.04
C TYR A 120 33.00 -12.79 8.67
N ILE A 121 33.43 -13.55 7.66
CA ILE A 121 33.32 -13.16 6.25
C ILE A 121 32.14 -13.96 5.67
N ALA A 122 31.11 -13.27 5.23
CA ALA A 122 30.03 -13.87 4.45
C ALA A 122 30.21 -13.50 2.97
N VAL A 123 30.00 -14.47 2.09
CA VAL A 123 30.05 -14.28 0.64
C VAL A 123 28.63 -14.43 0.12
N ASP A 124 28.12 -13.39 -0.54
CA ASP A 124 26.88 -13.45 -1.31
C ASP A 124 27.16 -14.24 -2.60
N GLU A 125 26.51 -15.39 -2.76
CA GLU A 125 26.71 -16.28 -3.91
C GLU A 125 26.35 -15.62 -5.26
N GLU A 126 25.52 -14.56 -5.26
CA GLU A 126 25.14 -13.85 -6.49
C GLU A 126 26.05 -12.68 -6.86
N ASN A 127 26.83 -12.10 -5.93
CA ASN A 127 27.56 -10.84 -6.16
C ASN A 127 29.08 -10.89 -5.91
N ALA A 128 29.65 -12.02 -5.49
CA ALA A 128 31.10 -12.25 -5.37
C ALA A 128 31.93 -11.16 -4.65
N MET A 129 31.33 -10.36 -3.74
CA MET A 129 32.05 -9.47 -2.85
C MET A 129 31.96 -9.97 -1.40
N PRO A 130 33.10 -10.22 -0.72
CA PRO A 130 33.11 -10.53 0.70
C PRO A 130 32.87 -9.27 1.52
N PHE A 131 32.01 -9.35 2.55
CA PHE A 131 31.90 -8.30 3.57
C PHE A 131 32.12 -8.88 4.97
N VAL A 132 32.75 -8.08 5.83
CA VAL A 132 33.15 -8.44 7.19
C VAL A 132 32.08 -8.01 8.18
N VAL A 133 31.59 -8.94 9.00
CA VAL A 133 30.73 -8.63 10.15
C VAL A 133 31.56 -8.76 11.43
N ALA A 134 31.83 -7.64 12.09
CA ALA A 134 32.52 -7.58 13.38
C ALA A 134 31.55 -7.20 14.51
N LYS A 135 31.74 -7.79 15.69
CA LYS A 135 31.04 -7.38 16.92
C LYS A 135 31.50 -5.96 17.31
N GLN A 136 30.62 -5.17 17.94
CA GLN A 136 30.85 -3.78 18.34
C GLN A 136 32.14 -3.59 19.16
N SER A 137 33.27 -3.39 18.49
CA SER A 137 34.48 -2.82 19.06
C SER A 137 34.87 -1.62 18.21
N MET A 138 35.41 -0.58 18.87
CA MET A 138 35.86 0.65 18.22
C MET A 138 36.84 0.36 17.06
N LEU A 139 37.63 -0.71 17.20
CA LEU A 139 38.60 -1.16 16.20
C LEU A 139 37.95 -1.83 14.98
N GLY A 140 36.89 -2.61 15.16
CA GLY A 140 36.12 -3.18 14.04
C GLY A 140 35.43 -2.10 13.19
N GLN A 141 35.02 -1.01 13.83
CA GLN A 141 34.43 0.16 13.17
C GLN A 141 35.48 1.02 12.45
N PHE A 142 36.69 1.12 13.02
CA PHE A 142 37.84 1.77 12.37
C PHE A 142 38.24 1.03 11.09
N LEU A 143 38.22 -0.31 11.11
CA LEU A 143 38.53 -1.16 9.96
C LEU A 143 37.52 -1.04 8.82
N VAL A 144 36.21 -0.95 9.11
CA VAL A 144 35.18 -0.72 8.08
C VAL A 144 35.35 0.65 7.43
N ARG A 145 35.61 1.70 8.21
CA ARG A 145 35.87 3.05 7.68
C ARG A 145 37.17 3.16 6.89
N ALA A 146 38.22 2.44 7.30
CA ALA A 146 39.47 2.37 6.55
C ALA A 146 39.27 1.69 5.19
N ILE A 147 38.41 0.67 5.11
CA ILE A 147 38.09 -0.03 3.85
C ILE A 147 37.19 0.84 2.95
N ASP A 148 36.20 1.53 3.51
CA ASP A 148 35.31 2.42 2.73
C ASP A 148 36.04 3.69 2.25
N GLY A 149 36.98 4.23 3.04
CA GLY A 149 37.81 5.39 2.69
C GLY A 149 38.87 5.13 1.62
N VAL A 150 39.27 3.87 1.39
CA VAL A 150 40.22 3.48 0.34
C VAL A 150 39.63 3.65 -1.07
N ASN A 151 38.31 3.81 -1.21
CA ASN A 151 37.66 4.13 -2.49
C ASN A 151 37.65 5.63 -2.82
N SER A 152 38.20 6.50 -1.97
CA SER A 152 38.35 7.94 -2.23
C SER A 152 39.83 8.35 -2.27
N GLN A 153 40.37 8.46 -3.49
CA GLN A 153 41.55 9.20 -4.01
C GLN A 153 42.87 9.40 -3.22
N ASP A 154 43.05 8.95 -1.97
CA ASP A 154 44.34 9.06 -1.28
C ASP A 154 45.12 7.73 -1.33
N GLU A 155 46.01 7.60 -2.32
CA GLU A 155 46.88 6.42 -2.52
C GLU A 155 47.89 6.18 -1.37
N PHE A 156 48.15 7.18 -0.53
CA PHE A 156 49.30 7.18 0.39
C PHE A 156 49.14 6.25 1.62
N HIS A 157 47.94 5.75 1.91
CA HIS A 157 47.70 4.86 3.07
C HIS A 157 47.20 3.46 2.69
N HIS A 158 46.97 3.19 1.40
CA HIS A 158 46.42 1.91 0.96
C HIS A 158 47.36 0.74 1.25
N ASP A 159 48.65 0.89 0.95
CA ASP A 159 49.62 -0.20 1.10
C ASP A 159 49.94 -0.52 2.56
N GLU A 160 49.91 0.47 3.46
CA GLU A 160 50.15 0.26 4.89
C GLU A 160 48.99 -0.48 5.56
N ILE A 161 47.74 -0.12 5.21
CA ILE A 161 46.54 -0.78 5.73
C ILE A 161 46.44 -2.22 5.21
N VAL A 162 46.72 -2.43 3.92
CA VAL A 162 46.74 -3.78 3.32
C VAL A 162 47.84 -4.65 3.95
N ASN A 163 49.04 -4.11 4.15
CA ASN A 163 50.13 -4.84 4.80
C ASN A 163 49.84 -5.14 6.28
N PHE A 164 49.17 -4.23 6.99
CA PHE A 164 48.70 -4.48 8.35
C PHE A 164 47.68 -5.62 8.41
N LEU A 165 46.72 -5.65 7.49
CA LEU A 165 45.70 -6.70 7.40
C LEU A 165 46.29 -8.06 7.00
N ILE A 166 47.28 -8.10 6.10
CA ILE A 166 48.03 -9.31 5.75
C ILE A 166 48.83 -9.82 6.96
N ARG A 167 49.53 -8.94 7.69
CA ARG A 167 50.29 -9.33 8.91
C ARG A 167 49.40 -9.86 10.03
N LYS A 168 48.15 -9.41 10.12
CA LYS A 168 47.16 -9.91 11.08
C LYS A 168 46.38 -11.13 10.58
N GLY A 169 46.68 -11.65 9.40
CA GLY A 169 46.05 -12.84 8.82
C GLY A 169 44.61 -12.62 8.34
N LEU A 170 44.17 -11.36 8.21
CA LEU A 170 42.82 -10.97 7.81
C LEU A 170 42.66 -10.80 6.29
N LEU A 171 43.78 -10.74 5.55
CA LEU A 171 43.84 -10.72 4.09
C LEU A 171 44.88 -11.74 3.60
N VAL A 172 44.52 -12.55 2.61
CA VAL A 172 45.44 -13.48 1.94
C VAL A 172 46.11 -12.74 0.78
N ALA A 173 47.44 -12.71 0.77
CA ALA A 173 48.21 -12.02 -0.26
C ALA A 173 47.84 -12.50 -1.67
N LYS A 174 47.70 -11.54 -2.59
CA LYS A 174 47.28 -11.72 -3.97
C LYS A 174 48.41 -12.32 -4.82
N ASN A 175 48.81 -13.56 -4.54
CA ASN A 175 49.64 -14.35 -5.46
C ASN A 175 48.78 -15.43 -6.09
N SER A 176 48.41 -15.19 -7.35
CA SER A 176 48.03 -16.15 -8.41
C SER A 176 47.61 -17.56 -7.96
N GLN A 177 46.55 -17.69 -7.16
CA GLN A 177 45.85 -18.96 -6.98
C GLN A 177 44.51 -18.87 -7.71
N SER A 178 44.19 -19.91 -8.47
CA SER A 178 42.94 -19.95 -9.24
C SER A 178 41.75 -19.87 -8.28
N MET A 179 40.67 -19.19 -8.69
CA MET A 179 39.43 -19.10 -7.90
C MET A 179 38.88 -20.49 -7.50
N ALA A 180 39.19 -21.53 -8.27
CA ALA A 180 38.86 -22.91 -7.96
C ALA A 180 39.60 -23.44 -6.71
N GLU A 181 40.89 -23.12 -6.55
CA GLU A 181 41.66 -23.46 -5.34
C GLU A 181 41.23 -22.64 -4.13
N LEU A 182 40.86 -21.37 -4.31
CA LEU A 182 40.33 -20.55 -3.21
C LEU A 182 38.98 -21.10 -2.72
N THR A 183 38.11 -21.50 -3.65
CA THR A 183 36.82 -22.13 -3.35
C THR A 183 37.01 -23.51 -2.72
N ALA A 184 37.99 -24.30 -3.18
CA ALA A 184 38.36 -25.57 -2.56
C ALA A 184 38.93 -25.39 -1.14
N LYS A 185 39.79 -24.38 -0.90
CA LYS A 185 40.32 -24.05 0.42
C LYS A 185 39.28 -23.45 1.38
N ILE A 186 38.29 -22.71 0.88
CA ILE A 186 37.13 -22.25 1.66
C ILE A 186 36.21 -23.43 2.01
N LYS A 187 36.13 -24.46 1.14
CA LYS A 187 35.42 -25.72 1.44
C LYS A 187 36.21 -26.67 2.36
N GLU A 188 37.54 -26.67 2.30
CA GLU A 188 38.43 -27.51 3.15
C GLU A 188 38.71 -26.89 4.52
N LYS A 189 38.80 -25.55 4.62
CA LYS A 189 38.70 -24.88 5.92
C LYS A 189 37.27 -25.04 6.38
N GLN A 190 37.05 -26.01 7.26
CA GLN A 190 35.80 -26.18 8.00
C GLN A 190 35.27 -24.78 8.35
N VAL A 191 34.18 -24.37 7.69
CA VAL A 191 33.37 -23.25 8.17
C VAL A 191 33.21 -23.53 9.65
N PRO A 192 33.77 -22.68 10.55
CA PRO A 192 33.86 -23.01 11.96
C PRO A 192 32.47 -23.44 12.38
N GLN A 193 32.34 -24.68 12.87
CA GLN A 193 31.06 -25.30 13.17
C GLN A 193 30.22 -24.25 13.87
N SER A 194 29.20 -23.76 13.16
CA SER A 194 28.42 -22.62 13.60
C SER A 194 27.99 -22.93 15.03
N THR A 195 28.48 -22.15 16.00
CA THR A 195 28.25 -22.44 17.42
C THR A 195 26.74 -22.62 17.65
N LYS A 196 26.34 -23.45 18.61
CA LYS A 196 24.91 -23.73 18.89
C LYS A 196 24.05 -22.44 18.89
N ALA A 197 24.58 -21.37 19.50
CA ALA A 197 23.96 -20.04 19.53
C ALA A 197 23.74 -19.39 18.14
N SER A 198 24.65 -19.59 17.19
CA SER A 198 24.48 -19.08 15.83
C SER A 198 23.39 -19.84 15.04
N LYS A 199 23.26 -21.15 15.26
CA LYS A 199 22.17 -21.95 14.66
C LYS A 199 20.81 -21.53 15.21
N GLU A 200 20.69 -21.38 16.53
CA GLU A 200 19.48 -20.92 17.19
C GLU A 200 19.07 -19.51 16.70
N LYS A 201 20.04 -18.60 16.51
CA LYS A 201 19.77 -17.26 15.98
C LYS A 201 19.30 -17.28 14.52
N ILE A 202 19.91 -18.11 13.66
CA ILE A 202 19.51 -18.24 12.24
C ILE A 202 18.10 -18.83 12.16
N GLU A 203 17.82 -19.88 12.94
CA GLU A 203 16.49 -20.49 13.01
C GLU A 203 15.44 -19.48 13.50
N TYR A 204 15.77 -18.71 14.54
CA TYR A 204 14.92 -17.64 15.05
C TYR A 204 14.58 -16.59 13.99
N LEU A 205 15.58 -16.08 13.27
CA LEU A 205 15.37 -15.11 12.19
C LEU A 205 14.54 -15.69 11.05
N GLY A 206 14.71 -16.97 10.73
CA GLY A 206 13.88 -17.69 9.77
C GLY A 206 12.41 -17.78 10.21
N ASN A 207 12.18 -18.12 11.49
CA ASN A 207 10.84 -18.16 12.08
C ASN A 207 10.20 -16.77 12.13
N LEU A 208 10.97 -15.74 12.49
CA LEU A 208 10.50 -14.34 12.51
C LEU A 208 10.11 -13.89 11.10
N ASN A 209 10.92 -14.18 10.09
CA ASN A 209 10.60 -13.89 8.70
C ASN A 209 9.29 -14.56 8.25
N ARG A 210 9.08 -15.82 8.65
CA ARG A 210 7.85 -16.55 8.36
C ARG A 210 6.63 -15.88 8.99
N VAL A 211 6.72 -15.52 10.27
CA VAL A 211 5.63 -14.81 10.99
C VAL A 211 5.34 -13.47 10.35
N VAL A 212 6.34 -12.63 10.10
CA VAL A 212 6.16 -11.32 9.47
C VAL A 212 5.52 -11.46 8.09
N THR A 213 5.96 -12.43 7.29
CA THR A 213 5.39 -12.72 5.96
C THR A 213 3.90 -13.06 6.06
N ILE A 214 3.50 -13.83 7.06
CA ILE A 214 2.10 -14.18 7.26
C ILE A 214 1.31 -12.97 7.75
N LEU A 215 1.86 -12.19 8.67
CA LEU A 215 1.22 -10.97 9.14
C LEU A 215 1.01 -9.93 8.03
N ARG A 216 1.91 -9.88 7.04
CA ARG A 216 1.70 -9.12 5.80
C ARG A 216 0.49 -9.63 5.02
N LYS A 217 0.36 -10.95 4.84
CA LYS A 217 -0.81 -11.56 4.16
C LYS A 217 -2.10 -11.38 4.96
N VAL A 218 -2.01 -11.38 6.29
CA VAL A 218 -3.15 -11.10 7.17
C VAL A 218 -3.66 -9.67 6.99
N GLN A 219 -2.85 -8.71 6.52
CA GLN A 219 -3.35 -7.35 6.29
C GLN A 219 -4.47 -7.24 5.28
N TYR A 220 -4.62 -8.19 4.35
CA TYR A 220 -5.73 -8.17 3.39
C TYR A 220 -7.12 -8.14 4.05
N ILE A 221 -7.22 -8.66 5.28
CA ILE A 221 -8.47 -8.63 6.06
C ILE A 221 -8.57 -7.43 7.01
N ASN A 222 -7.55 -6.59 7.11
CA ASN A 222 -7.60 -5.37 7.90
C ASN A 222 -8.61 -4.41 7.30
N ARG A 223 -9.45 -3.79 8.14
CA ARG A 223 -10.46 -2.81 7.71
C ARG A 223 -9.90 -1.70 6.83
N GLN A 224 -8.74 -1.11 7.18
CA GLN A 224 -8.14 -0.05 6.37
C GLN A 224 -7.69 -0.58 5.00
N HIS A 225 -7.07 -1.77 4.96
CA HIS A 225 -6.64 -2.42 3.73
C HIS A 225 -7.84 -2.79 2.85
N THR A 226 -8.89 -3.38 3.42
CA THR A 226 -10.15 -3.69 2.72
C THR A 226 -10.84 -2.42 2.21
N LEU A 227 -10.84 -1.33 2.97
CA LEU A 227 -11.39 -0.04 2.55
C LEU A 227 -10.64 0.50 1.33
N ILE A 228 -9.30 0.50 1.37
CA ILE A 228 -8.47 0.94 0.24
C ILE A 228 -8.67 -0.02 -0.94
N GLY A 229 -8.64 -1.33 -0.76
CA GLY A 229 -8.85 -2.29 -1.85
C GLY A 229 -10.23 -2.17 -2.51
N THR A 230 -11.27 -1.84 -1.74
CA THR A 230 -12.60 -1.54 -2.30
C THR A 230 -12.60 -0.18 -3.02
N TRP A 231 -11.91 0.82 -2.46
CA TRP A 231 -11.71 2.10 -3.12
C TRP A 231 -10.92 1.96 -4.42
N VAL A 232 -9.88 1.12 -4.49
CA VAL A 232 -9.12 0.87 -5.72
C VAL A 232 -10.03 0.35 -6.83
N LYS A 233 -10.96 -0.56 -6.53
CA LYS A 233 -11.97 -1.00 -7.50
C LYS A 233 -12.85 0.15 -7.98
N HIS A 234 -13.37 0.95 -7.04
CA HIS A 234 -14.17 2.13 -7.36
C HIS A 234 -13.39 3.16 -8.21
N PHE A 235 -12.13 3.40 -7.85
CA PHE A 235 -11.21 4.29 -8.54
C PHE A 235 -10.94 3.79 -9.96
N THR A 236 -10.68 2.49 -10.15
CA THR A 236 -10.52 1.87 -11.47
C THR A 236 -11.80 1.96 -12.30
N ASP A 237 -12.98 1.75 -11.71
CA ASP A 237 -14.25 1.87 -12.42
C ASP A 237 -14.50 3.30 -12.91
N GLN A 238 -14.11 4.30 -12.10
CA GLN A 238 -14.28 5.72 -12.43
C GLN A 238 -13.23 6.21 -13.45
N TYR A 239 -11.96 6.04 -13.14
CA TYR A 239 -10.85 6.62 -13.89
C TYR A 239 -10.35 5.69 -14.99
N GLY A 240 -10.51 4.37 -14.84
CA GLY A 240 -9.92 3.35 -15.71
C GLY A 240 -8.48 3.03 -15.33
N GLU A 241 -7.98 1.89 -15.81
CA GLU A 241 -6.57 1.53 -15.65
C GLU A 241 -5.66 2.46 -16.48
N ARG A 242 -4.40 2.59 -16.04
CA ARG A 242 -3.32 3.35 -16.69
C ARG A 242 -3.59 4.86 -16.87
N HIS A 243 -4.62 5.42 -16.24
CA HIS A 243 -4.83 6.86 -16.20
C HIS A 243 -4.14 7.48 -14.98
N LYS A 244 -3.35 8.54 -15.23
CA LYS A 244 -2.76 9.41 -14.22
C LYS A 244 -3.81 10.34 -13.68
N VAL A 245 -4.22 10.12 -12.43
CA VAL A 245 -5.10 11.02 -11.68
C VAL A 245 -4.28 11.81 -10.69
N ASP A 246 -4.53 13.10 -10.58
CA ASP A 246 -3.84 13.97 -9.63
C ASP A 246 -3.99 13.45 -8.19
N LEU A 247 -2.90 13.42 -7.41
CA LEU A 247 -2.93 12.89 -6.04
C LEU A 247 -3.98 13.60 -5.15
N LYS A 248 -4.18 14.92 -5.29
CA LYS A 248 -5.20 15.66 -4.53
C LYS A 248 -6.60 15.27 -5.00
N GLU A 249 -6.82 15.09 -6.29
CA GLU A 249 -8.10 14.62 -6.83
C GLU A 249 -8.41 13.19 -6.32
N ALA A 250 -7.43 12.29 -6.38
CA ALA A 250 -7.57 10.93 -5.87
C ALA A 250 -7.84 10.90 -4.35
N TYR A 251 -7.20 11.76 -3.58
CA TYR A 251 -7.46 11.93 -2.15
C TYR A 251 -8.89 12.43 -1.87
N GLN A 252 -9.39 13.40 -2.64
CA GLN A 252 -10.76 13.89 -2.52
C GLN A 252 -11.76 12.76 -2.83
N ASN A 253 -11.52 12.01 -3.91
CA ASN A 253 -12.31 10.84 -4.27
C ASN A 253 -12.32 9.79 -3.16
N TYR A 254 -11.15 9.46 -2.60
CA TYR A 254 -11.03 8.54 -1.46
C TYR A 254 -11.83 9.00 -0.25
N ASN A 255 -11.77 10.30 0.09
CA ASN A 255 -12.50 10.85 1.22
C ASN A 255 -14.03 10.77 1.03
N GLU A 256 -14.53 11.05 -0.17
CA GLU A 256 -15.95 10.89 -0.48
C GLU A 256 -16.38 9.43 -0.40
N PHE A 257 -15.56 8.53 -0.96
CA PHE A 257 -15.78 7.10 -0.90
C PHE A 257 -15.82 6.60 0.55
N ARG A 258 -14.83 6.98 1.38
CA ARG A 258 -14.74 6.62 2.80
C ARG A 258 -15.97 7.09 3.58
N LYS A 259 -16.41 8.33 3.39
CA LYS A 259 -17.62 8.86 4.06
C LYS A 259 -18.86 8.01 3.77
N LYS A 260 -19.05 7.55 2.53
CA LYS A 260 -20.18 6.70 2.11
C LYS A 260 -20.04 5.25 2.58
N ASN A 261 -18.80 4.77 2.73
CA ASN A 261 -18.49 3.35 3.00
C ASN A 261 -17.87 3.11 4.39
N ASN A 262 -18.13 3.99 5.36
CA ASN A 262 -17.58 3.82 6.72
C ASN A 262 -18.02 2.51 7.41
N LEU A 263 -19.01 1.79 6.88
CA LEU A 263 -19.55 0.55 7.44
C LEU A 263 -19.05 -0.73 6.76
N ILE A 264 -17.95 -0.70 5.98
CA ILE A 264 -17.40 -1.94 5.41
C ILE A 264 -17.16 -2.97 6.53
N LYS A 265 -17.87 -4.09 6.45
CA LYS A 265 -17.75 -5.20 7.40
C LYS A 265 -16.34 -5.76 7.30
N THR A 266 -15.63 -5.76 8.42
CA THR A 266 -14.33 -6.42 8.52
C THR A 266 -14.55 -7.93 8.45
N ILE A 267 -13.81 -8.62 7.57
CA ILE A 267 -13.74 -10.08 7.63
C ILE A 267 -12.96 -10.42 8.91
N THR A 268 -13.58 -11.16 9.81
CA THR A 268 -12.99 -11.45 11.10
C THR A 268 -12.16 -12.74 11.03
N PRO A 269 -10.89 -12.73 11.50
CA PRO A 269 -9.98 -13.89 11.44
C PRO A 269 -10.34 -15.04 12.40
N ILE A 270 -11.60 -15.12 12.89
CA ILE A 270 -12.03 -16.17 13.81
C ILE A 270 -11.79 -17.57 13.26
N ASP A 271 -11.83 -17.74 11.93
CA ASP A 271 -11.68 -19.05 11.29
C ASP A 271 -10.24 -19.59 11.31
N TRP A 272 -9.27 -18.86 11.85
CA TRP A 272 -7.87 -19.29 11.90
C TRP A 272 -7.54 -20.14 13.12
N ILE A 273 -8.23 -19.90 14.23
CA ILE A 273 -8.02 -20.64 15.47
C ILE A 273 -9.22 -21.55 15.65
N PRO A 274 -9.04 -22.88 15.65
CA PRO A 274 -10.10 -23.81 16.01
C PRO A 274 -10.77 -23.37 17.32
N ILE A 275 -12.11 -23.26 17.33
CA ILE A 275 -12.87 -22.74 18.49
C ILE A 275 -12.52 -23.51 19.77
N ASN A 276 -12.28 -24.82 19.66
CA ASN A 276 -11.86 -25.66 20.78
C ASN A 276 -10.49 -25.27 21.38
N GLN A 277 -9.60 -24.67 20.60
CA GLN A 277 -8.31 -24.16 21.09
C GLN A 277 -8.42 -22.79 21.75
N MET A 278 -9.51 -22.03 21.52
CA MET A 278 -9.70 -20.71 22.15
C MET A 278 -9.91 -20.80 23.67
N PHE A 279 -10.21 -21.99 24.20
CA PHE A 279 -10.34 -22.24 25.64
C PHE A 279 -9.02 -22.61 26.31
N ASN A 280 -7.95 -22.83 25.53
CA ASN A 280 -6.62 -23.06 26.07
C ASN A 280 -5.98 -21.75 26.47
N ASP A 281 -4.99 -21.80 27.36
CA ASP A 281 -4.16 -20.64 27.70
C ASP A 281 -3.27 -20.19 26.54
N ILE A 282 -2.77 -21.16 25.75
CA ILE A 282 -1.85 -20.96 24.65
C ILE A 282 -2.37 -21.72 23.42
N VAL A 283 -2.32 -21.06 22.27
CA VAL A 283 -2.56 -21.59 20.94
C VAL A 283 -1.24 -21.59 20.20
N GLU A 284 -0.61 -22.77 20.11
CA GLU A 284 0.61 -22.95 19.32
C GLU A 284 0.25 -23.26 17.86
N LEU A 285 0.61 -22.34 16.98
CA LEU A 285 0.50 -22.51 15.54
C LEU A 285 1.65 -23.38 15.03
N THR A 286 1.34 -24.36 14.19
CA THR A 286 2.32 -25.15 13.44
C THR A 286 2.55 -24.56 12.04
N ASP A 287 3.59 -25.03 11.34
CA ASP A 287 3.80 -24.72 9.92
C ASP A 287 2.58 -25.06 9.06
N GLN A 288 1.87 -26.15 9.39
CA GLN A 288 0.67 -26.55 8.69
C GLN A 288 -0.49 -25.57 8.93
N ASP A 289 -0.62 -25.02 10.14
CA ASP A 289 -1.65 -24.03 10.44
C ASP A 289 -1.38 -22.72 9.72
N LEU A 290 -0.11 -22.30 9.69
CA LEU A 290 0.34 -21.15 8.89
C LEU A 290 0.04 -21.35 7.40
N GLN A 291 0.32 -22.53 6.84
CA GLN A 291 -0.05 -22.86 5.45
C GLN A 291 -1.56 -22.85 5.22
N LYS A 292 -2.37 -23.37 6.15
CA LYS A 292 -3.84 -23.32 6.07
C LYS A 292 -4.34 -21.88 6.11
N ILE A 293 -3.77 -21.02 6.96
CA ILE A 293 -4.09 -19.58 7.00
C ILE A 293 -3.77 -18.94 5.65
N GLU A 294 -2.58 -19.22 5.09
CA GLU A 294 -2.20 -18.72 3.77
C GLU A 294 -3.15 -19.18 2.66
N GLN A 295 -3.56 -20.46 2.67
CA GLN A 295 -4.53 -21.02 1.72
C GLN A 295 -5.91 -20.37 1.86
N LYS A 296 -6.41 -20.23 3.10
CA LYS A 296 -7.73 -19.63 3.39
C LYS A 296 -7.81 -18.16 3.00
N LEU A 297 -6.72 -17.42 3.18
CA LEU A 297 -6.65 -16.04 2.74
C LEU A 297 -6.86 -15.92 1.22
N ASN A 298 -6.75 -17.01 0.45
CA ASN A 298 -6.87 -17.06 -1.00
C ASN A 298 -5.97 -16.01 -1.68
N VAL A 299 -4.88 -15.63 -1.00
CA VAL A 299 -3.83 -14.70 -1.45
C VAL A 299 -2.86 -15.43 -2.36
N ALA A 300 -3.25 -16.60 -2.89
CA ALA A 300 -2.41 -17.54 -3.62
C ALA A 300 -1.70 -16.97 -4.88
N ASN A 301 -1.98 -15.72 -5.26
CA ASN A 301 -1.34 -15.02 -6.38
C ASN A 301 -0.74 -13.65 -6.04
N ASN A 302 -0.78 -13.17 -4.79
CA ASN A 302 -0.12 -11.90 -4.46
C ASN A 302 1.28 -12.18 -3.95
N ASP A 303 2.23 -12.29 -4.87
CA ASP A 303 3.64 -12.24 -4.52
C ASP A 303 3.90 -10.91 -3.79
N LEU A 304 4.19 -11.02 -2.49
CA LEU A 304 4.51 -9.86 -1.69
C LEU A 304 5.77 -9.19 -2.25
N PHE A 305 5.76 -7.85 -2.31
CA PHE A 305 6.96 -7.10 -2.65
C PHE A 305 8.10 -7.44 -1.68
N LYS A 306 9.28 -7.70 -2.25
CA LYS A 306 10.52 -7.89 -1.53
C LYS A 306 10.91 -6.56 -0.89
N ILE A 307 10.72 -6.46 0.42
CA ILE A 307 11.03 -5.27 1.21
C ILE A 307 11.73 -5.65 2.51
N LYS A 308 12.62 -4.77 2.97
CA LYS A 308 13.22 -4.89 4.29
C LYS A 308 12.28 -4.23 5.31
N LEU A 309 11.90 -4.95 6.34
CA LEU A 309 11.05 -4.47 7.43
C LEU A 309 11.85 -4.43 8.71
N THR A 310 11.80 -3.32 9.43
CA THR A 310 12.27 -3.31 10.82
C THR A 310 11.16 -3.76 11.71
N VAL A 311 11.45 -4.76 12.53
CA VAL A 311 10.52 -5.35 13.50
C VAL A 311 11.10 -5.15 14.89
N GLY A 312 10.27 -4.64 15.79
CA GLY A 312 10.56 -4.66 17.22
C GLY A 312 10.55 -6.06 17.76
N VAL A 313 11.59 -6.41 18.50
CA VAL A 313 11.73 -7.69 19.19
C VAL A 313 12.09 -7.40 20.64
N GLU A 314 11.21 -7.82 21.53
CA GLU A 314 11.46 -7.90 22.97
C GLU A 314 12.11 -9.26 23.27
N GLU A 315 13.27 -9.29 23.94
CA GLU A 315 13.97 -10.53 24.29
C GLU A 315 13.81 -10.83 25.80
N ARG A 316 13.26 -12.01 26.15
CA ARG A 316 13.00 -12.44 27.54
C ARG A 316 14.25 -12.94 28.26
N GLN A 317 15.05 -13.74 27.56
CA GLN A 317 16.31 -14.33 28.05
C GLN A 317 17.27 -14.47 26.87
N LYS A 318 18.58 -14.38 27.14
CA LYS A 318 19.65 -14.46 26.14
C LYS A 318 19.54 -15.76 25.34
N GLY A 319 19.07 -15.69 24.09
CA GLY A 319 18.89 -16.85 23.19
C GLY A 319 17.46 -17.43 23.12
N ASN A 320 16.53 -16.98 23.96
CA ASN A 320 15.10 -17.28 23.88
C ASN A 320 14.32 -15.96 23.71
N ALA A 321 14.39 -15.40 22.51
CA ALA A 321 13.58 -14.24 22.14
C ALA A 321 12.12 -14.67 21.93
N GLU A 322 11.21 -14.08 22.69
CA GLU A 322 9.77 -14.21 22.48
C GLU A 322 9.28 -12.87 21.93
N LEU A 323 9.10 -12.78 20.62
CA LEU A 323 8.63 -11.56 19.96
C LEU A 323 7.35 -11.08 20.62
N ILE A 324 7.28 -9.82 21.05
CA ILE A 324 6.05 -9.19 21.51
C ILE A 324 6.02 -7.80 20.90
N GLY A 325 5.02 -7.57 20.05
CA GLY A 325 4.85 -6.31 19.35
C GLY A 325 5.62 -6.23 18.05
N LEU A 326 4.95 -6.49 16.93
CA LEU A 326 5.47 -6.04 15.64
C LEU A 326 5.10 -4.58 15.48
N PHE A 327 6.01 -3.63 15.65
CA PHE A 327 5.93 -2.44 14.83
C PHE A 327 6.71 -2.75 13.56
N SER A 328 6.10 -2.51 12.39
CA SER A 328 6.77 -2.70 11.11
C SER A 328 6.87 -1.37 10.40
N VAL A 329 8.09 -1.04 9.98
CA VAL A 329 8.31 0.08 9.07
C VAL A 329 9.22 -0.38 7.95
N ALA A 330 8.90 0.08 6.75
CA ALA A 330 9.69 -0.20 5.57
C ALA A 330 11.09 0.42 5.70
N GLU A 331 12.08 -0.35 5.27
CA GLU A 331 13.46 0.07 5.03
C GLU A 331 14.15 0.81 6.19
N ASN A 332 13.95 0.40 7.44
CA ASN A 332 14.66 0.98 8.59
C ASN A 332 14.35 2.45 8.89
N ALA A 333 13.23 2.99 8.40
CA ALA A 333 12.93 4.41 8.53
C ALA A 333 13.03 4.94 9.97
N TYR A 334 12.58 4.16 10.96
CA TYR A 334 12.74 4.47 12.38
C TYR A 334 14.19 4.65 12.82
N LEU A 335 15.04 3.69 12.47
CA LEU A 335 16.45 3.72 12.82
C LEU A 335 17.13 4.89 12.10
N THR A 336 16.80 5.13 10.84
CA THR A 336 17.36 6.23 10.07
C THR A 336 16.93 7.60 10.63
N ALA A 337 15.69 7.74 11.12
CA ALA A 337 15.20 9.02 11.65
C ALA A 337 15.85 9.44 12.96
N TYR A 338 16.14 8.50 13.86
CA TYR A 338 16.61 8.78 15.22
C TYR A 338 18.07 8.38 15.46
N THR A 339 18.75 7.80 14.47
CA THR A 339 20.18 7.50 14.56
C THR A 339 20.93 8.12 13.39
N ASN A 340 21.95 8.94 13.68
CA ASN A 340 22.85 9.52 12.66
C ASN A 340 23.76 8.46 11.98
N TYR A 341 23.64 7.19 12.39
CA TYR A 341 24.65 6.17 12.14
C TYR A 341 24.28 5.18 11.02
N PHE A 342 23.05 5.19 10.51
CA PHE A 342 22.59 4.26 9.48
C PHE A 342 21.97 5.00 8.28
N VAL A 343 22.82 5.60 7.46
CA VAL A 343 22.44 5.98 6.08
C VAL A 343 22.63 4.75 5.19
N ALA A 344 21.82 3.72 5.39
CA ALA A 344 21.67 2.73 4.33
C ALA A 344 21.07 3.47 3.13
N GLN A 345 21.68 3.35 1.94
CA GLN A 345 21.12 3.92 0.72
C GLN A 345 19.72 3.36 0.53
N GLN A 346 18.72 4.21 0.72
CA GLN A 346 17.34 3.87 0.49
C GLN A 346 17.15 3.61 -1.00
N PRO A 347 16.33 2.62 -1.42
CA PRO A 347 16.02 2.46 -2.83
C PRO A 347 15.40 3.76 -3.36
N LYS A 348 15.80 4.19 -4.56
CA LYS A 348 15.42 5.50 -5.15
C LYS A 348 13.91 5.80 -5.18
N MET A 349 13.09 4.75 -5.14
CA MET A 349 11.64 4.81 -5.16
C MET A 349 10.99 5.12 -3.80
N PHE A 350 11.71 5.07 -2.67
CA PHE A 350 11.15 5.38 -1.35
C PHE A 350 11.30 6.87 -1.02
N TYR A 351 10.18 7.53 -0.72
CA TYR A 351 10.16 8.95 -0.41
C TYR A 351 9.58 9.21 0.97
N ALA A 352 10.31 9.98 1.79
CA ALA A 352 9.86 10.36 3.12
C ALA A 352 8.70 11.35 3.02
N ILE A 353 7.59 11.09 3.73
CA ILE A 353 6.51 12.08 3.88
C ILE A 353 7.01 13.19 4.81
N ASP A 354 7.31 14.36 4.25
CA ASP A 354 7.82 15.50 5.01
C ASP A 354 6.66 16.38 5.48
N VAL A 355 6.27 16.17 6.75
CA VAL A 355 5.21 16.91 7.42
C VAL A 355 5.66 17.32 8.82
N VAL A 356 5.42 18.58 9.16
CA VAL A 356 5.56 19.06 10.54
C VAL A 356 4.33 18.62 11.30
N ALA A 357 4.49 17.63 12.18
CA ALA A 357 3.38 17.15 12.99
C ALA A 357 2.86 18.23 13.92
N SER A 358 1.55 18.30 14.08
CA SER A 358 0.89 19.33 14.90
C SER A 358 0.82 18.94 16.38
N TYR A 359 0.58 17.65 16.70
CA TYR A 359 0.40 17.22 18.10
C TYR A 359 1.71 16.93 18.84
N ALA A 360 2.78 16.56 18.13
CA ALA A 360 4.09 16.26 18.70
C ALA A 360 5.20 16.65 17.71
N PRO A 361 5.42 17.95 17.43
CA PRO A 361 6.40 18.40 16.45
C PRO A 361 7.80 17.78 16.63
N GLU A 362 8.23 17.61 17.88
CA GLU A 362 9.51 17.03 18.26
C GLU A 362 9.69 15.58 17.82
N LEU A 363 8.61 14.79 17.79
CA LEU A 363 8.65 13.42 17.28
C LEU A 363 8.57 13.37 15.76
N GLY A 364 8.12 14.46 15.12
CA GLY A 364 7.98 14.62 13.68
C GLY A 364 9.26 15.06 13.00
N MET A 365 10.25 15.51 13.78
CA MET A 365 11.58 15.81 13.31
C MET A 365 12.37 14.52 13.12
N TYR A 366 13.03 14.38 11.98
CA TYR A 366 13.91 13.27 11.67
C TYR A 366 15.22 13.80 11.10
N ALA A 367 16.35 13.19 11.50
CA ALA A 367 17.69 13.71 11.22
C ALA A 367 18.12 13.58 9.75
N THR A 368 17.31 12.98 8.88
CA THR A 368 17.83 12.47 7.61
C THR A 368 18.03 13.54 6.54
N ASN A 369 19.22 13.51 5.97
CA ASN A 369 19.50 13.92 4.59
C ASN A 369 18.90 12.90 3.59
N SER A 370 17.68 12.41 3.81
CA SER A 370 17.05 11.55 2.80
C SER A 370 16.97 12.33 1.49
N GLU A 371 17.60 11.80 0.43
CA GLU A 371 17.66 12.46 -0.88
C GLU A 371 16.27 12.71 -1.47
N ASN A 372 15.28 11.90 -1.05
CA ASN A 372 13.95 11.83 -1.63
C ASN A 372 12.87 12.14 -0.58
N LYS A 373 12.23 13.31 -0.69
CA LYS A 373 11.11 13.73 0.18
C LYS A 373 9.87 14.05 -0.63
N ILE A 374 8.69 13.80 -0.07
CA ILE A 374 7.40 14.34 -0.53
C ILE A 374 7.05 15.52 0.37
N LYS A 375 7.17 16.72 -0.16
CA LYS A 375 6.89 17.97 0.57
C LYS A 375 5.39 18.19 0.67
N MET A 376 4.87 18.12 1.90
CA MET A 376 3.48 18.42 2.19
C MET A 376 3.20 19.93 2.26
N SER A 377 4.24 20.73 2.50
CA SER A 377 4.20 22.20 2.50
C SER A 377 5.36 22.79 1.69
N SER A 378 5.15 23.95 1.07
CA SER A 378 6.06 24.52 0.06
C SER A 378 7.22 25.34 0.65
N LEU A 379 7.55 25.19 1.94
CA LEU A 379 8.44 26.14 2.63
C LEU A 379 9.92 26.00 2.24
N THR A 380 10.34 24.85 1.70
CA THR A 380 11.72 24.59 1.28
C THR A 380 11.72 23.84 -0.06
N LYS A 381 12.55 24.25 -1.02
CA LYS A 381 12.73 23.56 -2.30
C LYS A 381 14.18 23.09 -2.45
N ASN A 382 14.40 21.79 -2.29
CA ASN A 382 15.54 21.13 -2.92
C ASN A 382 15.09 20.59 -4.29
N GLU A 383 15.99 20.48 -5.27
CA GLU A 383 15.65 20.04 -6.62
C GLU A 383 15.18 18.57 -6.69
N SER A 384 15.62 17.72 -5.76
CA SER A 384 15.23 16.30 -5.69
C SER A 384 13.91 16.05 -4.96
N ASP A 385 13.36 17.05 -4.27
CA ASP A 385 12.15 16.89 -3.48
C ASP A 385 10.90 16.94 -4.37
N LEU A 386 10.02 15.95 -4.23
CA LEU A 386 8.73 15.93 -4.92
C LEU A 386 7.71 16.78 -4.16
N GLN A 387 7.00 17.64 -4.88
CA GLN A 387 5.78 18.28 -4.37
C GLN A 387 4.60 17.32 -4.54
N VAL A 388 3.55 17.50 -3.72
CA VAL A 388 2.27 16.78 -3.89
C VAL A 388 1.70 16.93 -5.31
N SER A 389 1.94 18.07 -5.97
CA SER A 389 1.51 18.32 -7.36
C SER A 389 2.23 17.47 -8.40
N ASP A 390 3.40 16.93 -8.05
CA ASP A 390 4.23 16.13 -8.96
C ASP A 390 3.78 14.67 -8.95
N LEU A 391 2.87 14.29 -8.05
CA LEU A 391 2.44 12.92 -7.85
C LEU A 391 1.10 12.63 -8.53
N SER A 392 1.00 11.46 -9.17
CA SER A 392 -0.26 10.91 -9.66
C SER A 392 -0.51 9.52 -9.11
N ILE A 393 -1.78 9.17 -8.99
CA ILE A 393 -2.23 7.80 -8.70
C ILE A 393 -2.65 7.14 -10.01
N VAL A 394 -2.20 5.89 -10.20
CA VAL A 394 -2.53 5.04 -11.35
C VAL A 394 -2.89 3.65 -10.86
N VAL A 395 -3.77 2.96 -11.59
CA VAL A 395 -3.97 1.52 -11.42
C VAL A 395 -3.38 0.78 -12.62
N VAL A 396 -2.47 -0.16 -12.36
CA VAL A 396 -1.82 -1.00 -13.38
C VAL A 396 -2.02 -2.45 -13.00
N LYS A 397 -2.61 -3.26 -13.89
CA LYS A 397 -2.90 -4.69 -13.65
C LYS A 397 -3.70 -4.93 -12.35
N GLY A 398 -4.65 -4.04 -12.05
CA GLY A 398 -5.43 -4.06 -10.80
C GLY A 398 -4.70 -3.57 -9.54
N GLU A 399 -3.44 -3.13 -9.65
CA GLU A 399 -2.64 -2.65 -8.52
C GLU A 399 -2.54 -1.13 -8.51
N LEU A 400 -2.67 -0.55 -7.32
CA LEU A 400 -2.53 0.88 -7.14
C LEU A 400 -1.05 1.26 -7.05
N VAL A 401 -0.65 2.27 -7.79
CA VAL A 401 0.71 2.81 -7.82
C VAL A 401 0.65 4.33 -7.70
N ILE A 402 1.60 4.92 -6.97
CA ILE A 402 1.86 6.35 -6.99
C ILE A 402 3.08 6.55 -7.89
N ILE A 403 3.00 7.51 -8.80
CA ILE A 403 4.10 7.83 -9.73
C ILE A 403 4.46 9.31 -9.64
N ASN A 404 5.72 9.62 -9.95
CA ASN A 404 6.10 10.97 -10.34
C ASN A 404 5.63 11.25 -11.78
N ARG A 405 4.96 12.37 -12.00
CA ARG A 405 4.38 12.75 -13.29
C ARG A 405 5.43 13.00 -14.35
N ASN A 406 6.59 13.50 -13.95
CA ASN A 406 7.63 13.99 -14.83
C ASN A 406 8.38 12.84 -15.50
N ASP A 407 8.70 11.79 -14.75
CA ASP A 407 9.56 10.68 -15.18
C ASP A 407 8.89 9.29 -15.11
N ASN A 408 7.60 9.24 -14.71
CA ASN A 408 6.83 8.00 -14.56
C ASN A 408 7.36 7.02 -13.51
N GLN A 409 8.31 7.43 -12.66
CA GLN A 409 8.90 6.53 -11.67
C GLN A 409 7.94 6.25 -10.54
N CYS A 410 7.96 5.00 -10.07
CA CYS A 410 7.23 4.57 -8.87
C CYS A 410 7.69 5.36 -7.64
N VAL A 411 6.72 5.86 -6.87
CA VAL A 411 6.93 6.56 -5.61
C VAL A 411 6.26 5.76 -4.51
N ILE A 412 7.03 5.32 -3.53
CA ILE A 412 6.54 4.68 -2.32
C ILE A 412 6.71 5.66 -1.16
N PRO A 413 5.62 6.34 -0.75
CA PRO A 413 5.68 7.20 0.41
C PRO A 413 5.95 6.35 1.65
N TYR A 414 6.78 6.81 2.57
CA TYR A 414 6.90 6.20 3.89
C TYR A 414 6.92 7.26 4.96
N ASN A 415 6.48 6.89 6.16
CA ASN A 415 6.61 7.75 7.31
C ASN A 415 7.99 7.51 7.95
N PRO A 416 8.89 8.51 7.94
CA PRO A 416 10.20 8.35 8.56
C PRO A 416 10.15 8.33 10.09
N THR A 417 9.03 8.74 10.72
CA THR A 417 8.98 9.06 12.15
C THR A 417 8.16 8.09 13.00
N ALA A 418 8.17 8.30 14.32
CA ALA A 418 7.29 7.61 15.29
C ALA A 418 5.86 8.08 15.33
N ILE A 419 5.55 9.16 14.62
CA ILE A 419 4.24 9.76 14.67
C ILE A 419 3.28 8.93 13.86
N SER A 420 2.17 8.51 14.46
CA SER A 420 1.03 8.07 13.65
C SER A 420 0.33 9.30 13.07
N TYR A 421 0.01 9.25 11.77
CA TYR A 421 -0.87 10.23 11.13
C TYR A 421 -2.36 9.89 11.29
N ASP A 422 -2.71 8.91 12.12
CA ASP A 422 -4.12 8.53 12.37
C ASP A 422 -4.89 9.58 13.19
N TYR A 423 -4.20 10.55 13.80
CA TYR A 423 -4.85 11.60 14.59
C TYR A 423 -5.53 12.64 13.69
N ASP A 424 -6.78 13.00 14.01
CA ASP A 424 -7.59 13.96 13.24
C ASP A 424 -6.95 15.37 13.13
N VAL A 425 -6.01 15.69 14.03
CA VAL A 425 -5.27 16.96 14.01
C VAL A 425 -4.15 17.00 12.96
N GLU A 426 -3.75 15.84 12.44
CA GLU A 426 -2.69 15.73 11.44
C GLU A 426 -3.21 15.91 10.01
N SER A 427 -2.27 16.07 9.06
CA SER A 427 -2.61 16.21 7.64
C SER A 427 -3.31 14.96 7.11
N GLY A 428 -4.59 15.08 6.78
CA GLY A 428 -5.36 13.97 6.22
C GLY A 428 -4.78 13.41 4.91
N LEU A 429 -4.01 14.21 4.16
CA LEU A 429 -3.28 13.75 2.98
C LEU A 429 -2.04 12.92 3.37
N ALA A 430 -1.32 13.28 4.43
CA ALA A 430 -0.20 12.47 4.94
C ALA A 430 -0.70 11.10 5.43
N HIS A 431 -1.81 11.09 6.16
CA HIS A 431 -2.49 9.86 6.57
C HIS A 431 -2.91 9.00 5.36
N PHE A 432 -3.45 9.63 4.32
CA PHE A 432 -3.79 8.93 3.08
C PHE A 432 -2.56 8.30 2.42
N LEU A 433 -1.46 9.05 2.25
CA LEU A 433 -0.22 8.54 1.69
C LEU A 433 0.37 7.37 2.50
N GLN A 434 0.39 7.49 3.83
CA GLN A 434 0.83 6.41 4.71
C GLN A 434 -0.06 5.17 4.54
N SER A 435 -1.38 5.37 4.48
CA SER A 435 -2.34 4.27 4.32
C SER A 435 -2.20 3.59 2.95
N LEU A 436 -1.96 4.36 1.88
CA LEU A 436 -1.67 3.81 0.55
C LEU A 436 -0.37 3.02 0.53
N SER A 437 0.70 3.51 1.16
CA SER A 437 1.96 2.77 1.28
C SER A 437 1.77 1.45 2.01
N ASN A 438 1.07 1.48 3.15
CA ASN A 438 0.74 0.28 3.92
C ASN A 438 -0.05 -0.73 3.07
N TYR A 439 -0.99 -0.25 2.24
CA TYR A 439 -1.74 -1.08 1.30
C TYR A 439 -0.85 -1.66 0.19
N MET A 440 -0.04 -0.83 -0.48
CA MET A 440 0.85 -1.21 -1.57
C MET A 440 1.89 -2.25 -1.12
N LEU A 441 2.49 -2.02 0.05
CA LEU A 441 3.53 -2.88 0.62
C LEU A 441 2.98 -4.02 1.47
N ASN A 442 1.67 -4.05 1.74
CA ASN A 442 1.03 -4.94 2.71
C ASN A 442 1.73 -4.91 4.07
N LEU A 443 2.06 -3.73 4.60
CA LEU A 443 2.79 -3.61 5.87
C LEU A 443 1.93 -4.11 7.03
N PRO A 444 2.41 -5.03 7.89
CA PRO A 444 1.61 -5.52 8.99
C PRO A 444 1.31 -4.38 9.96
N ASN A 445 0.03 -4.21 10.26
CA ASN A 445 -0.43 -3.39 11.36
C ASN A 445 0.17 -3.94 12.65
N SER A 446 0.50 -3.02 13.57
CA SER A 446 1.16 -3.39 14.80
C SER A 446 0.31 -4.20 15.76
N ASN A 447 -1.00 -4.17 15.56
CA ASN A 447 -1.94 -4.98 16.29
C ASN A 447 -2.66 -5.94 15.34
N ILE A 448 -2.59 -7.24 15.63
CA ILE A 448 -3.45 -8.22 14.98
C ILE A 448 -4.86 -7.96 15.47
N TYR A 449 -5.67 -7.36 14.60
CA TYR A 449 -7.05 -7.06 14.91
C TYR A 449 -7.83 -8.39 14.90
N LEU A 450 -8.23 -8.86 16.09
CA LEU A 450 -9.05 -10.06 16.29
C LEU A 450 -10.49 -9.69 16.72
N PRO A 451 -11.26 -8.92 15.92
CA PRO A 451 -12.52 -8.30 16.31
C PRO A 451 -13.60 -9.29 16.76
N ALA A 452 -13.75 -10.42 16.08
CA ALA A 452 -14.77 -11.37 16.50
C ALA A 452 -14.35 -12.15 17.75
N ILE A 453 -13.04 -12.24 18.06
CA ILE A 453 -12.56 -12.77 19.34
C ILE A 453 -12.72 -11.72 20.45
N ARG A 454 -12.75 -10.42 20.15
CA ARG A 454 -13.11 -9.38 21.13
C ARG A 454 -14.58 -9.44 21.59
N ALA A 455 -15.43 -10.25 20.96
CA ALA A 455 -16.73 -10.57 21.56
C ALA A 455 -16.58 -11.54 22.76
N ASN A 456 -15.48 -12.31 22.80
CA ASN A 456 -15.12 -13.14 23.94
C ASN A 456 -14.40 -12.28 24.98
N SER A 457 -14.62 -12.59 26.25
CA SER A 457 -13.95 -11.93 27.38
C SER A 457 -12.45 -12.27 27.48
N PHE A 458 -11.97 -13.23 26.69
CA PHE A 458 -10.60 -13.73 26.73
C PHE A 458 -10.09 -14.12 25.33
N ILE A 459 -8.84 -13.79 25.06
CA ILE A 459 -8.05 -14.18 23.90
C ILE A 459 -6.80 -14.90 24.44
N PRO A 460 -6.54 -16.15 24.03
CA PRO A 460 -5.36 -16.88 24.47
C PRO A 460 -4.09 -16.29 23.86
N GLU A 461 -2.95 -16.72 24.39
CA GLU A 461 -1.66 -16.41 23.76
C GLU A 461 -1.61 -17.14 22.41
N ILE A 462 -1.32 -16.43 21.33
CA ILE A 462 -1.11 -17.03 20.02
C ILE A 462 0.40 -17.05 19.80
N ARG A 463 0.96 -18.25 19.63
CA ARG A 463 2.39 -18.47 19.52
C ARG A 463 2.71 -19.24 18.24
N TYR A 464 3.85 -18.97 17.63
CA TYR A 464 4.43 -19.82 16.60
C TYR A 464 5.87 -20.15 16.99
N LYS A 465 6.13 -21.42 17.30
CA LYS A 465 7.40 -21.86 17.92
C LYS A 465 7.71 -21.01 19.17
N ASN A 466 8.78 -20.24 19.17
CA ASN A 466 9.15 -19.36 20.29
C ASN A 466 8.70 -17.89 20.09
N ILE A 467 7.81 -17.60 19.14
CA ILE A 467 7.41 -16.23 18.78
C ILE A 467 5.98 -15.99 19.26
N ILE A 468 5.76 -14.99 20.13
CA ILE A 468 4.41 -14.60 20.56
C ILE A 468 3.81 -13.67 19.49
N ILE A 469 2.87 -14.20 18.73
CA ILE A 469 2.17 -13.46 17.68
C ILE A 469 1.15 -12.51 18.31
N ALA A 470 0.45 -12.95 19.34
CA ALA A 470 -0.46 -12.13 20.14
C ALA A 470 -0.41 -12.56 21.61
N PRO A 471 -0.23 -11.62 22.57
CA PRO A 471 -0.26 -11.93 24.00
C PRO A 471 -1.67 -12.28 24.48
N LYS A 472 -1.78 -12.97 25.62
CA LYS A 472 -3.08 -13.17 26.28
C LYS A 472 -3.75 -11.82 26.51
N THR A 473 -5.02 -11.72 26.16
CA THR A 473 -5.78 -10.49 26.28
C THR A 473 -7.14 -10.78 26.91
N TRP A 474 -7.50 -10.03 27.94
CA TRP A 474 -8.79 -10.09 28.59
C TRP A 474 -9.58 -8.81 28.28
N GLN A 475 -10.84 -8.99 27.87
CA GLN A 475 -11.78 -7.89 27.76
C GLN A 475 -12.71 -7.91 28.97
N ILE A 476 -12.60 -6.89 29.80
CA ILE A 476 -13.48 -6.72 30.95
C ILE A 476 -14.58 -5.75 30.57
N VAL A 477 -15.82 -6.21 30.57
CA VAL A 477 -16.99 -5.36 30.39
C VAL A 477 -17.33 -4.70 31.73
N THR A 478 -17.28 -3.38 31.75
CA THR A 478 -17.34 -2.58 32.98
C THR A 478 -18.61 -1.75 33.09
N SER A 479 -19.54 -1.90 32.14
CA SER A 479 -20.82 -1.17 32.12
C SER A 479 -21.71 -1.36 33.36
N LYS A 480 -21.46 -2.40 34.17
CA LYS A 480 -22.15 -2.67 35.44
C LYS A 480 -21.42 -2.14 36.67
N ILE A 481 -20.20 -1.62 36.51
CA ILE A 481 -19.33 -1.12 37.60
C ILE A 481 -19.53 0.39 37.68
N GLN A 482 -20.29 0.83 38.68
CA GLN A 482 -20.66 2.23 38.87
C GLN A 482 -19.91 2.89 40.03
N ASN A 483 -19.37 2.09 40.95
CA ASN A 483 -18.73 2.60 42.15
C ASN A 483 -17.51 1.77 42.56
N LYS A 484 -16.77 2.32 43.50
CA LYS A 484 -15.53 1.75 44.04
C LYS A 484 -15.71 0.35 44.61
N ASN A 485 -16.72 0.11 45.44
CA ASN A 485 -16.93 -1.20 46.07
C ASN A 485 -17.14 -2.32 45.03
N GLN A 486 -17.85 -2.03 43.94
CA GLN A 486 -18.02 -2.98 42.83
C GLN A 486 -16.71 -3.26 42.08
N ALA A 487 -15.90 -2.22 41.87
CA ALA A 487 -14.59 -2.36 41.25
C ALA A 487 -13.63 -3.17 42.13
N GLU A 488 -13.57 -2.88 43.43
CA GLU A 488 -12.78 -3.64 44.42
C GLU A 488 -13.20 -5.11 44.44
N GLY A 489 -14.51 -5.39 44.48
CA GLY A 489 -15.03 -6.75 44.43
C GLY A 489 -14.61 -7.51 43.16
N LEU A 490 -14.57 -6.85 42.00
CA LEU A 490 -14.05 -7.46 40.78
C LEU A 490 -12.53 -7.67 40.83
N ILE A 491 -11.77 -6.71 41.37
CA ILE A 491 -10.31 -6.85 41.54
C ILE A 491 -10.00 -8.06 42.42
N ASP A 492 -10.74 -8.26 43.52
CA ASP A 492 -10.57 -9.42 44.38
C ASP A 492 -10.91 -10.72 43.66
N GLN A 493 -11.97 -10.74 42.83
CA GLN A 493 -12.28 -11.90 41.99
C GLN A 493 -11.15 -12.22 41.00
N LEU A 494 -10.58 -11.21 40.33
CA LEU A 494 -9.47 -11.38 39.40
C LEU A 494 -8.24 -11.98 40.11
N ARG A 495 -7.96 -11.54 41.35
CA ARG A 495 -6.88 -12.08 42.19
C ARG A 495 -7.15 -13.52 42.64
N MET A 496 -8.36 -13.80 43.13
CA MET A 496 -8.72 -15.10 43.71
C MET A 496 -8.74 -16.21 42.66
N HIS A 497 -9.28 -15.94 41.47
CA HIS A 497 -9.42 -16.95 40.43
C HIS A 497 -8.17 -17.13 39.56
N LYS A 498 -7.12 -16.32 39.76
CA LYS A 498 -5.86 -16.32 38.98
C LYS A 498 -6.08 -16.30 37.46
N VAL A 499 -7.20 -15.73 37.02
CA VAL A 499 -7.56 -15.65 35.60
C VAL A 499 -6.65 -14.67 34.86
N VAL A 500 -6.15 -13.66 35.57
CA VAL A 500 -5.24 -12.63 35.07
C VAL A 500 -3.96 -12.67 35.91
N PRO A 501 -2.76 -12.52 35.32
CA PRO A 501 -1.51 -12.42 36.07
C PRO A 501 -1.53 -11.21 37.02
N ASN A 502 -0.70 -11.24 38.08
CA ASN A 502 -0.58 -10.09 38.99
C ASN A 502 0.07 -8.87 38.33
N LEU A 503 0.85 -9.10 37.28
CA LEU A 503 1.53 -8.09 36.47
C LEU A 503 0.95 -8.16 35.06
N PHE A 504 0.39 -7.04 34.60
CA PHE A 504 -0.18 -6.92 33.27
C PHE A 504 -0.16 -5.47 32.83
N SER A 505 -0.57 -5.21 31.60
CA SER A 505 -0.80 -3.86 31.10
C SER A 505 -2.27 -3.62 30.76
N ILE A 506 -2.80 -2.46 31.15
CA ILE A 506 -4.08 -1.98 30.60
C ILE A 506 -3.76 -1.37 29.23
N LEU A 507 -4.47 -1.82 28.20
CA LEU A 507 -4.32 -1.25 26.86
C LEU A 507 -5.34 -0.11 26.67
N GLU A 508 -4.84 1.12 26.60
CA GLU A 508 -5.67 2.31 26.35
C GLU A 508 -5.11 3.11 25.17
N ASN A 509 -5.94 3.38 24.15
CA ASN A 509 -5.54 4.14 22.97
C ASN A 509 -4.24 3.64 22.30
N GLY A 510 -4.00 2.33 22.34
CA GLY A 510 -2.78 1.71 21.78
C GLY A 510 -1.55 1.78 22.69
N GLN A 511 -1.65 2.39 23.87
CA GLN A 511 -0.59 2.45 24.88
C GLN A 511 -0.81 1.37 25.95
N LYS A 512 0.29 0.75 26.39
CA LYS A 512 0.32 -0.18 27.52
C LYS A 512 0.58 0.59 28.81
N PHE A 513 -0.28 0.43 29.80
CA PHE A 513 -0.10 0.99 31.14
C PHE A 513 0.16 -0.14 32.13
N PRO A 514 1.40 -0.31 32.62
CA PRO A 514 1.75 -1.43 33.48
C PRO A 514 1.06 -1.32 34.84
N ILE A 515 0.46 -2.42 35.28
CA ILE A 515 -0.27 -2.56 36.54
C ILE A 515 0.31 -3.74 37.31
N ASN A 516 0.60 -3.48 38.59
CA ASN A 516 0.84 -4.51 39.57
C ASN A 516 -0.36 -4.59 40.52
N LEU A 517 -1.16 -5.66 40.43
CA LEU A 517 -2.34 -5.88 41.27
C LEU A 517 -2.01 -6.06 42.76
N ASN A 518 -0.77 -6.40 43.10
CA ASN A 518 -0.33 -6.49 44.49
C ASN A 518 0.04 -5.13 45.08
N SER A 519 0.16 -4.09 44.24
CA SER A 519 0.42 -2.72 44.68
C SER A 519 -0.88 -1.95 44.90
N PRO A 520 -1.04 -1.21 46.02
CA PRO A 520 -2.18 -0.32 46.23
C PRO A 520 -2.36 0.71 45.09
N ILE A 521 -1.25 1.17 44.49
CA ILE A 521 -1.27 2.10 43.36
C ILE A 521 -1.87 1.43 42.13
N GLY A 522 -1.44 0.20 41.82
CA GLY A 522 -1.95 -0.55 40.67
C GLY A 522 -3.44 -0.87 40.81
N GLN A 523 -3.88 -1.24 42.01
CA GLN A 523 -5.31 -1.43 42.32
C GLN A 523 -6.12 -0.15 42.09
N CYS A 524 -5.64 0.98 42.60
CA CYS A 524 -6.29 2.28 42.43
C CYS A 524 -6.37 2.71 40.95
N LEU A 525 -5.33 2.45 40.15
CA LEU A 525 -5.33 2.73 38.72
C LEU A 525 -6.34 1.85 37.97
N LEU A 526 -6.37 0.54 38.25
CA LEU A 526 -7.34 -0.36 37.66
C LEU A 526 -8.78 0.03 38.05
N GLU A 527 -9.04 0.30 39.33
CA GLU A 527 -10.33 0.77 39.84
C GLU A 527 -10.86 1.97 39.03
N LYS A 528 -9.99 2.98 38.84
CA LYS A 528 -10.34 4.18 38.05
C LYS A 528 -10.66 3.86 36.60
N SER A 529 -9.90 2.96 35.95
CA SER A 529 -10.16 2.55 34.57
C SER A 529 -11.45 1.74 34.46
N LEU A 530 -11.75 0.88 35.44
CA LEU A 530 -12.99 0.10 35.50
C LEU A 530 -14.23 1.01 35.61
N ILE A 531 -14.21 2.03 36.47
CA ILE A 531 -15.37 2.92 36.70
C ILE A 531 -15.64 3.86 35.51
N LYS A 532 -14.59 4.32 34.82
CA LYS A 532 -14.72 5.39 33.81
C LYS A 532 -15.14 4.91 32.43
N LYS A 533 -15.02 3.62 32.14
CA LYS A 533 -15.15 3.08 30.77
C LYS A 533 -16.27 2.06 30.71
N ASN A 534 -16.73 1.75 29.49
CA ASN A 534 -17.69 0.66 29.25
C ASN A 534 -17.02 -0.71 29.15
N PHE A 535 -15.74 -0.71 28.77
CA PHE A 535 -14.87 -1.88 28.79
C PHE A 535 -13.42 -1.44 28.94
N ILE A 536 -12.58 -2.35 29.40
CA ILE A 536 -11.12 -2.22 29.37
C ILE A 536 -10.50 -3.48 28.78
N TYR A 537 -9.32 -3.32 28.18
CA TYR A 537 -8.49 -4.43 27.76
C TYR A 537 -7.32 -4.57 28.72
N ILE A 538 -7.17 -5.76 29.28
CA ILE A 538 -5.97 -6.15 30.01
C ILE A 538 -5.18 -7.07 29.10
N VAL A 539 -3.87 -6.86 28.99
CA VAL A 539 -2.98 -7.63 28.15
C VAL A 539 -1.86 -8.16 29.01
N GLN A 540 -1.50 -9.44 28.82
CA GLN A 540 -0.34 -10.03 29.46
C GLN A 540 0.89 -9.19 29.10
N ASP A 541 1.59 -8.74 30.12
CA ASP A 541 2.79 -7.94 29.96
C ASP A 541 3.99 -8.76 30.35
N VAL A 542 4.51 -9.44 29.34
CA VAL A 542 5.66 -10.31 29.42
C VAL A 542 6.90 -9.57 29.93
N GLU A 543 7.04 -8.27 29.64
CA GLU A 543 8.16 -7.46 30.13
C GLU A 543 8.18 -7.39 31.67
N LEU A 544 7.01 -7.39 32.29
CA LEU A 544 6.89 -7.32 33.75
C LEU A 544 7.14 -8.67 34.42
N GLU A 545 6.97 -9.78 33.69
CA GLU A 545 7.14 -11.14 34.22
C GLU A 545 8.61 -11.59 34.29
N SER A 546 9.54 -10.93 33.59
CA SER A 546 10.95 -11.34 33.57
C SER A 546 11.72 -10.88 34.81
N SER A 547 12.53 -11.78 35.39
CA SER A 547 13.41 -11.48 36.53
C SER A 547 14.72 -10.81 36.12
N ASP A 548 15.03 -10.77 34.83
CA ASP A 548 16.31 -10.28 34.31
C ASP A 548 16.34 -8.74 34.27
N ALA A 549 17.39 -8.17 34.85
CA ALA A 549 17.54 -6.72 35.01
C ALA A 549 17.86 -5.97 33.69
N LEU A 550 18.23 -6.67 32.63
CA LEU A 550 18.61 -6.08 31.35
C LEU A 550 17.48 -6.24 30.33
N ARG A 551 16.73 -5.16 30.18
CA ARG A 551 15.64 -5.01 29.21
C ARG A 551 16.21 -4.45 27.92
N ASN A 552 16.20 -5.23 26.84
CA ASN A 552 16.64 -4.77 25.53
C ASN A 552 15.49 -4.86 24.53
N ASN A 553 14.96 -3.72 24.12
CA ASN A 553 14.12 -3.63 22.93
C ASN A 553 15.06 -3.63 21.71
N THR A 554 15.04 -4.73 20.97
CA THR A 554 15.90 -4.93 19.81
C THR A 554 15.11 -4.66 18.54
N PHE A 555 15.68 -3.89 17.64
CA PHE A 555 15.12 -3.66 16.31
C PHE A 555 15.81 -4.62 15.33
N VAL A 556 15.05 -5.52 14.72
CA VAL A 556 15.57 -6.52 13.77
C VAL A 556 15.06 -6.20 12.38
N SER A 557 15.97 -6.07 11.42
CA SER A 557 15.59 -5.97 10.00
C SER A 557 15.35 -7.35 9.40
N VAL A 558 14.20 -7.52 8.74
CA VAL A 558 13.77 -8.77 8.11
C VAL A 558 13.35 -8.49 6.67
N THR A 559 13.97 -9.17 5.71
CA THR A 559 13.58 -9.05 4.29
C THR A 559 12.49 -10.06 3.98
N THR A 560 11.33 -9.58 3.56
CA THR A 560 10.13 -10.40 3.29
C THR A 560 9.65 -10.20 1.86
N GLY A 561 9.07 -11.24 1.24
CA GLY A 561 8.57 -11.19 -0.14
C GLY A 561 9.61 -11.53 -1.21
N THR A 562 9.15 -11.75 -2.43
CA THR A 562 9.96 -12.21 -3.58
C THR A 562 9.83 -11.28 -4.78
N ARG A 563 8.71 -10.56 -4.89
CA ARG A 563 8.42 -9.72 -6.05
C ARG A 563 9.21 -8.42 -6.01
N LYS A 564 9.92 -8.12 -7.09
CA LYS A 564 10.52 -6.79 -7.29
C LYS A 564 9.43 -5.77 -7.59
N ILE A 565 9.59 -4.56 -7.07
CA ILE A 565 8.71 -3.46 -7.43
C ILE A 565 9.12 -2.98 -8.82
N GLU A 566 8.18 -2.94 -9.75
CA GLU A 566 8.41 -2.38 -11.08
C GLU A 566 8.60 -0.86 -10.93
N ASN A 567 9.71 -0.32 -11.46
CA ASN A 567 9.97 1.12 -11.41
C ASN A 567 9.43 1.88 -12.62
N ASN A 568 9.27 1.19 -13.76
CA ASN A 568 8.85 1.79 -15.01
C ASN A 568 7.52 1.19 -15.43
N PHE A 569 6.46 1.99 -15.37
CA PHE A 569 5.14 1.62 -15.86
C PHE A 569 4.88 2.35 -17.17
N GLU A 570 4.90 1.64 -18.29
CA GLU A 570 4.56 2.25 -19.59
C GLU A 570 3.66 1.34 -20.44
N PRO A 571 2.74 1.92 -21.23
CA PRO A 571 2.39 3.35 -21.29
C PRO A 571 1.40 3.78 -20.19
N MET A 572 1.43 5.07 -19.84
CA MET A 572 0.49 5.75 -18.93
C MET A 572 -0.12 6.98 -19.60
N PHE A 573 -1.38 7.28 -19.29
CA PHE A 573 -2.19 8.27 -20.00
C PHE A 573 -2.72 9.34 -19.05
N ASN A 574 -2.87 10.58 -19.50
CA ASN A 574 -3.37 11.67 -18.65
C ASN A 574 -4.90 11.65 -18.54
N TYR A 575 -5.42 11.97 -17.35
CA TYR A 575 -6.84 12.28 -17.10
C TYR A 575 -7.04 13.83 -17.17
N PRO A 576 -8.21 14.40 -17.56
CA PRO A 576 -9.53 13.78 -17.80
C PRO A 576 -9.68 13.07 -19.14
N LYS A 577 -10.64 12.14 -19.20
CA LYS A 577 -11.09 11.51 -20.46
C LYS A 577 -11.72 12.56 -21.37
N ILE A 578 -11.11 12.77 -22.53
CA ILE A 578 -11.65 13.69 -23.54
C ILE A 578 -12.76 12.94 -24.32
N PRO A 579 -13.99 13.48 -24.40
CA PRO A 579 -15.03 12.86 -25.19
C PRO A 579 -14.66 12.88 -26.68
N ASN A 580 -14.97 11.80 -27.38
CA ASN A 580 -14.87 11.81 -28.84
C ASN A 580 -16.11 12.54 -29.38
N LEU A 581 -15.89 13.69 -30.03
CA LEU A 581 -16.96 14.51 -30.58
C LEU A 581 -17.50 13.97 -31.90
N ASP A 582 -16.82 13.02 -32.54
CA ASP A 582 -17.24 12.44 -33.82
C ASP A 582 -18.25 11.31 -33.65
N TRP A 583 -18.51 10.88 -32.41
CA TRP A 583 -19.36 9.73 -32.11
C TRP A 583 -20.39 10.06 -31.02
N LYS A 584 -21.54 9.40 -31.11
CA LYS A 584 -22.56 9.35 -30.05
C LYS A 584 -22.81 7.92 -29.62
N THR A 585 -23.18 7.76 -28.36
CA THR A 585 -23.65 6.48 -27.83
C THR A 585 -25.16 6.53 -27.63
N ILE A 586 -25.87 5.65 -28.31
CA ILE A 586 -27.28 5.35 -28.04
C ILE A 586 -27.29 4.17 -27.07
N VAL A 587 -27.86 4.39 -25.88
CA VAL A 587 -27.98 3.41 -24.82
C VAL A 587 -29.40 2.87 -24.84
N ILE A 588 -29.54 1.62 -25.27
CA ILE A 588 -30.83 0.93 -25.41
C ILE A 588 -31.00 0.02 -24.19
N VAL A 589 -31.87 0.39 -23.26
CA VAL A 589 -32.11 -0.35 -22.01
C VAL A 589 -33.16 -1.43 -22.26
N VAL A 590 -32.80 -2.68 -21.96
CA VAL A 590 -33.58 -3.87 -22.30
C VAL A 590 -33.84 -4.74 -21.07
N ARG A 591 -34.92 -5.53 -21.11
CA ARG A 591 -35.10 -6.63 -20.15
C ARG A 591 -34.12 -7.75 -20.47
N LYS A 592 -33.54 -8.39 -19.45
CA LYS A 592 -32.51 -9.44 -19.59
C LYS A 592 -32.88 -10.51 -20.62
N GLN A 593 -34.12 -11.00 -20.58
CA GLN A 593 -34.62 -12.06 -21.45
C GLN A 593 -34.79 -11.64 -22.93
N ASN A 594 -34.79 -10.34 -23.22
CA ASN A 594 -35.04 -9.80 -24.57
C ASN A 594 -33.77 -9.27 -25.23
N ILE A 595 -32.60 -9.35 -24.57
CA ILE A 595 -31.38 -8.70 -25.08
C ILE A 595 -30.97 -9.20 -26.46
N ASP A 596 -31.07 -10.50 -26.72
CA ASP A 596 -30.68 -11.07 -28.01
C ASP A 596 -31.71 -10.75 -29.11
N ALA A 597 -33.01 -10.75 -28.79
CA ALA A 597 -34.07 -10.34 -29.72
C ALA A 597 -33.94 -8.87 -30.13
N VAL A 598 -33.71 -7.97 -29.16
CA VAL A 598 -33.45 -6.54 -29.43
C VAL A 598 -32.15 -6.37 -30.20
N LEU A 599 -31.12 -7.15 -29.91
CA LEU A 599 -29.86 -7.10 -30.65
C LEU A 599 -30.08 -7.48 -32.12
N ASP A 600 -30.84 -8.54 -32.41
CA ASP A 600 -31.14 -8.97 -33.77
C ASP A 600 -31.91 -7.91 -34.56
N GLU A 601 -32.89 -7.26 -33.92
CA GLU A 601 -33.66 -6.15 -34.51
C GLU A 601 -32.74 -4.95 -34.77
N MET A 602 -31.91 -4.57 -33.79
CA MET A 602 -30.94 -3.48 -33.91
C MET A 602 -29.91 -3.74 -35.01
N LEU A 603 -29.37 -4.96 -35.12
CA LEU A 603 -28.39 -5.31 -36.16
C LEU A 603 -29.02 -5.26 -37.56
N SER A 604 -30.26 -5.77 -37.70
CA SER A 604 -31.02 -5.67 -38.95
C SER A 604 -31.26 -4.20 -39.34
N TYR A 605 -31.66 -3.36 -38.38
CA TYR A 605 -31.84 -1.93 -38.58
C TYR A 605 -30.54 -1.23 -38.98
N ALA A 606 -29.47 -1.43 -38.19
CA ALA A 606 -28.18 -0.77 -38.38
C ALA A 606 -27.55 -1.09 -39.74
N LYS A 607 -27.67 -2.32 -40.22
CA LYS A 607 -27.18 -2.74 -41.54
C LYS A 607 -27.79 -1.93 -42.70
N THR A 608 -29.00 -1.41 -42.54
CA THR A 608 -29.71 -0.67 -43.60
C THR A 608 -29.59 0.85 -43.49
N ARG A 609 -29.31 1.37 -42.30
CA ARG A 609 -29.35 2.82 -42.00
C ARG A 609 -28.02 3.42 -41.58
N ILE A 610 -27.08 2.60 -41.11
CA ILE A 610 -25.89 3.08 -40.41
C ILE A 610 -24.64 2.50 -41.07
N ASN A 611 -23.95 3.33 -41.84
CA ASN A 611 -22.75 2.92 -42.59
C ASN A 611 -21.62 2.39 -41.70
N ARG A 612 -21.50 2.92 -40.49
CA ARG A 612 -20.44 2.55 -39.54
C ARG A 612 -21.00 2.56 -38.13
N TYR A 613 -20.94 1.43 -37.45
CA TYR A 613 -21.36 1.31 -36.06
C TYR A 613 -20.57 0.22 -35.35
N PHE A 614 -20.55 0.29 -34.03
CA PHE A 614 -20.22 -0.85 -33.22
C PHE A 614 -21.05 -0.83 -31.94
N PHE A 615 -21.22 -1.99 -31.32
CA PHE A 615 -22.00 -2.08 -30.09
C PHE A 615 -21.23 -2.80 -28.98
N VAL A 616 -21.74 -2.62 -27.76
CA VAL A 616 -21.28 -3.31 -26.56
C VAL A 616 -22.50 -3.67 -25.73
N ARG A 617 -22.56 -4.89 -25.20
CA ARG A 617 -23.55 -5.29 -24.21
C ARG A 617 -23.03 -4.89 -22.83
N TYR A 618 -23.87 -4.28 -22.00
CA TYR A 618 -23.47 -3.82 -20.66
C TYR A 618 -24.55 -4.13 -19.62
N VAL A 619 -24.14 -4.24 -18.35
CA VAL A 619 -25.06 -4.27 -17.20
C VAL A 619 -24.56 -3.22 -16.20
N ASP A 620 -25.43 -2.30 -15.83
CA ASP A 620 -25.15 -1.30 -14.81
C ASP A 620 -26.36 -1.09 -13.88
N THR A 621 -26.38 0.02 -13.15
CA THR A 621 -27.43 0.33 -12.17
C THR A 621 -28.82 0.55 -12.78
N ILE A 622 -28.92 0.83 -14.09
CA ILE A 622 -30.22 0.98 -14.78
C ILE A 622 -30.68 -0.31 -15.47
N GLY A 623 -29.83 -1.33 -15.53
CA GLY A 623 -30.19 -2.67 -15.99
C GLY A 623 -29.32 -3.20 -17.12
N TRP A 624 -29.88 -4.11 -17.91
CA TRP A 624 -29.23 -4.64 -19.11
C TRP A 624 -29.38 -3.65 -20.25
N GLN A 625 -28.33 -3.44 -21.03
CA GLN A 625 -28.36 -2.46 -22.10
C GLN A 625 -27.44 -2.83 -23.26
N ILE A 626 -27.80 -2.37 -24.44
CA ILE A 626 -26.96 -2.37 -25.64
C ILE A 626 -26.52 -0.93 -25.87
N ARG A 627 -25.21 -0.69 -25.85
CA ARG A 627 -24.62 0.62 -26.15
C ARG A 627 -24.19 0.62 -27.61
N LEU A 628 -25.04 1.17 -28.47
CA LEU A 628 -24.77 1.36 -29.89
C LEU A 628 -24.00 2.66 -30.09
N ARG A 629 -22.80 2.58 -30.66
CA ARG A 629 -21.96 3.74 -30.97
C ARG A 629 -22.01 4.00 -32.46
N ILE A 630 -22.30 5.24 -32.82
CA ILE A 630 -22.44 5.69 -34.21
C ILE A 630 -21.73 7.02 -34.44
N PRO A 631 -21.12 7.27 -35.62
CA PRO A 631 -20.58 8.57 -35.97
C PRO A 631 -21.68 9.64 -36.04
N ILE A 632 -21.39 10.88 -35.63
CA ILE A 632 -22.35 12.00 -35.73
C ILE A 632 -22.73 12.30 -37.18
N SER A 633 -21.84 12.02 -38.13
CA SER A 633 -22.10 12.16 -39.56
C SER A 633 -23.14 11.16 -40.11
N SER A 634 -23.57 10.17 -39.32
CA SER A 634 -24.70 9.31 -39.69
C SER A 634 -26.03 10.07 -39.64
N GLU A 635 -27.11 9.51 -40.23
CA GLU A 635 -28.47 10.06 -40.13
C GLU A 635 -28.79 10.58 -38.71
N ASN A 636 -29.68 11.58 -38.60
CA ASN A 636 -30.04 12.25 -37.34
C ASN A 636 -30.08 11.27 -36.17
N VAL A 637 -29.05 11.29 -35.29
CA VAL A 637 -28.88 10.39 -34.13
C VAL A 637 -30.17 10.26 -33.31
N SER A 638 -30.96 11.34 -33.25
CA SER A 638 -32.25 11.40 -32.59
C SER A 638 -33.31 10.51 -33.26
N SER A 639 -33.27 10.37 -34.58
CA SER A 639 -34.13 9.45 -35.35
C SER A 639 -33.78 8.01 -35.02
N ILE A 640 -32.49 7.63 -35.05
CA ILE A 640 -32.05 6.27 -34.70
C ILE A 640 -32.45 5.92 -33.27
N ALA A 641 -32.29 6.87 -32.33
CA ALA A 641 -32.70 6.67 -30.94
C ALA A 641 -34.23 6.50 -30.80
N ARG A 642 -35.02 7.30 -31.54
CA ARG A 642 -36.49 7.19 -31.56
C ARG A 642 -36.94 5.86 -32.14
N ASP A 643 -36.36 5.43 -33.25
CA ASP A 643 -36.69 4.17 -33.90
C ASP A 643 -36.30 2.99 -33.00
N SER A 644 -35.17 3.08 -32.30
CA SER A 644 -34.73 2.06 -31.34
C SER A 644 -35.71 1.86 -30.17
N MET A 645 -36.52 2.87 -29.83
CA MET A 645 -37.57 2.75 -28.80
C MET A 645 -38.72 1.84 -29.25
N SER A 646 -38.90 1.65 -30.57
CA SER A 646 -39.94 0.78 -31.12
C SER A 646 -39.57 -0.71 -31.09
N PHE A 647 -38.30 -1.04 -30.82
CA PHE A 647 -37.85 -2.43 -30.76
C PHE A 647 -38.52 -3.21 -29.64
N SER A 648 -38.85 -4.48 -29.90
CA SER A 648 -39.61 -5.30 -28.96
C SER A 648 -38.79 -5.61 -27.70
N GLY A 649 -39.23 -5.11 -26.54
CA GLY A 649 -38.58 -5.37 -25.25
C GLY A 649 -37.59 -4.29 -24.79
N VAL A 650 -37.52 -3.16 -25.52
CA VAL A 650 -36.84 -1.94 -25.07
C VAL A 650 -37.71 -1.23 -24.04
N SER A 651 -37.05 -0.74 -22.98
CA SER A 651 -37.69 -0.02 -21.87
C SER A 651 -37.37 1.46 -21.88
N GLU A 652 -36.18 1.83 -22.31
CA GLU A 652 -35.70 3.22 -22.36
C GLU A 652 -34.59 3.33 -23.40
N VAL A 653 -34.48 4.51 -24.03
CA VAL A 653 -33.35 4.85 -24.90
C VAL A 653 -32.76 6.19 -24.46
N LEU A 654 -31.45 6.23 -24.23
CA LEU A 654 -30.72 7.43 -23.84
C LEU A 654 -29.65 7.77 -24.87
N ILE A 655 -29.43 9.05 -25.13
CA ILE A 655 -28.28 9.53 -25.92
C ILE A 655 -27.21 10.03 -24.96
N ARG A 656 -26.00 9.50 -25.08
CA ARG A 656 -24.83 9.88 -24.27
C ARG A 656 -23.63 10.24 -25.12
N GLN A 657 -22.73 11.00 -24.52
CA GLN A 657 -21.41 11.27 -25.09
C GLN A 657 -20.55 9.99 -25.05
N TYR A 658 -19.82 9.73 -26.12
CA TYR A 658 -18.86 8.64 -26.16
C TYR A 658 -17.49 9.08 -25.61
N PHE A 659 -16.98 8.33 -24.64
CA PHE A 659 -15.63 8.48 -24.11
C PHE A 659 -14.81 7.25 -24.50
N PRO A 660 -13.85 7.37 -25.43
CA PRO A 660 -13.02 6.25 -25.85
C PRO A 660 -12.09 5.80 -24.71
N GLU A 661 -11.89 4.48 -24.59
CA GLU A 661 -10.97 3.87 -23.61
C GLU A 661 -9.52 3.94 -24.11
N LYS A 662 -9.03 5.17 -24.38
CA LYS A 662 -7.69 5.45 -24.94
C LYS A 662 -6.57 4.79 -24.15
N SER A 663 -6.65 4.74 -22.82
CA SER A 663 -5.62 4.08 -22.01
C SER A 663 -5.55 2.56 -22.19
N ARG A 664 -6.67 1.95 -22.59
CA ARG A 664 -6.81 0.51 -22.76
C ARG A 664 -6.42 0.06 -24.16
N TYR A 665 -6.65 0.90 -25.17
CA TYR A 665 -6.48 0.58 -26.58
C TYR A 665 -5.41 1.46 -27.27
N GLY A 666 -4.64 2.22 -26.51
CA GLY A 666 -3.66 3.18 -27.02
C GLY A 666 -4.33 4.46 -27.53
N ASP A 667 -3.83 5.62 -27.10
CA ASP A 667 -4.42 6.91 -27.44
C ASP A 667 -4.33 7.19 -28.95
N GLU A 668 -3.11 7.13 -29.50
CA GLU A 668 -2.86 7.36 -30.92
C GLU A 668 -3.42 6.28 -31.85
N LEU A 669 -3.72 5.09 -31.31
CA LEU A 669 -4.19 3.93 -32.08
C LEU A 669 -5.66 3.59 -31.81
N ILE A 670 -6.39 4.44 -31.09
CA ILE A 670 -7.79 4.17 -30.72
C ILE A 670 -8.68 3.97 -31.95
N SER A 671 -8.41 4.70 -33.04
CA SER A 671 -9.13 4.56 -34.30
C SER A 671 -8.98 3.17 -34.92
N ASN A 672 -7.82 2.52 -34.73
CA ASN A 672 -7.58 1.16 -35.20
C ASN A 672 -8.40 0.16 -34.39
N ALA A 673 -8.45 0.32 -33.06
CA ALA A 673 -9.32 -0.47 -32.20
C ALA A 673 -10.79 -0.33 -32.59
N GLU A 674 -11.25 0.89 -32.86
CA GLU A 674 -12.62 1.16 -33.30
C GLU A 674 -12.93 0.54 -34.66
N SER A 675 -11.97 0.50 -35.58
CA SER A 675 -12.12 -0.23 -36.85
C SER A 675 -12.29 -1.73 -36.63
N VAL A 676 -11.53 -2.33 -35.70
CA VAL A 676 -11.74 -3.74 -35.30
C VAL A 676 -13.14 -3.93 -34.70
N PHE A 677 -13.59 -3.03 -33.82
CA PHE A 677 -14.92 -3.12 -33.20
C PHE A 677 -16.06 -3.00 -34.20
N VAL A 678 -15.92 -2.14 -35.21
CA VAL A 678 -16.88 -1.99 -36.31
C VAL A 678 -16.95 -3.30 -37.10
N ALA A 679 -15.80 -3.83 -37.52
CA ALA A 679 -15.74 -5.05 -38.30
C ALA A 679 -16.34 -6.26 -37.54
N GLU A 680 -16.03 -6.40 -36.25
CA GLU A 680 -16.65 -7.42 -35.36
C GLU A 680 -18.17 -7.26 -35.23
N SER A 681 -18.65 -6.02 -35.12
CA SER A 681 -20.08 -5.74 -34.95
C SER A 681 -20.88 -6.05 -36.21
N VAL A 682 -20.32 -5.77 -37.38
CA VAL A 682 -20.93 -6.09 -38.69
C VAL A 682 -21.04 -7.61 -38.89
N GLN A 683 -20.02 -8.37 -38.49
CA GLN A 683 -20.00 -9.83 -38.66
C GLN A 683 -20.78 -10.60 -37.59
N THR A 684 -21.24 -9.94 -36.52
CA THR A 684 -21.83 -10.59 -35.34
C THR A 684 -22.91 -11.60 -35.70
N LYS A 685 -23.86 -11.26 -36.59
CA LYS A 685 -24.97 -12.15 -36.95
C LYS A 685 -24.51 -13.44 -37.63
N THR A 686 -23.58 -13.33 -38.57
CA THR A 686 -23.00 -14.49 -39.27
C THR A 686 -22.22 -15.37 -38.30
N VAL A 687 -21.40 -14.76 -37.44
CA VAL A 687 -20.64 -15.51 -36.41
C VAL A 687 -21.58 -16.22 -35.43
N GLN A 688 -22.67 -15.58 -35.01
CA GLN A 688 -23.66 -16.20 -34.13
C GLN A 688 -24.33 -17.42 -34.73
N GLN A 689 -24.55 -17.46 -36.05
CA GLN A 689 -25.10 -18.63 -36.74
C GLN A 689 -24.17 -19.85 -36.64
N VAL A 690 -22.86 -19.63 -36.77
CA VAL A 690 -21.85 -20.68 -36.54
C VAL A 690 -21.83 -21.08 -35.07
N LEU A 691 -21.72 -20.09 -34.17
CA LEU A 691 -21.57 -20.33 -32.73
C LEU A 691 -22.79 -21.02 -32.10
N ASN A 692 -24.01 -20.77 -32.57
CA ASN A 692 -25.24 -21.29 -31.96
C ASN A 692 -25.37 -22.82 -31.95
N GLN A 693 -24.50 -23.52 -32.68
CA GLN A 693 -24.40 -24.98 -32.69
C GLN A 693 -23.62 -25.53 -31.48
N PHE A 694 -22.96 -24.66 -30.71
CA PHE A 694 -22.04 -25.02 -29.63
C PHE A 694 -22.57 -24.60 -28.24
N SER A 695 -22.11 -25.29 -27.20
CA SER A 695 -22.36 -24.88 -25.80
C SER A 695 -21.65 -23.56 -25.48
N ILE A 696 -22.05 -22.88 -24.39
CA ILE A 696 -21.46 -21.59 -24.01
C ILE A 696 -19.94 -21.65 -23.77
N ASP A 697 -19.47 -22.75 -23.19
CA ASP A 697 -18.05 -22.98 -22.90
C ASP A 697 -17.26 -23.16 -24.21
N GLU A 698 -17.79 -23.98 -25.12
CA GLU A 698 -17.24 -24.19 -26.46
C GLU A 698 -17.23 -22.91 -27.28
N LYS A 699 -18.31 -22.10 -27.24
CA LYS A 699 -18.36 -20.80 -27.92
C LYS A 699 -17.19 -19.90 -27.50
N ILE A 700 -16.92 -19.79 -26.20
CA ILE A 700 -15.83 -18.93 -25.69
C ILE A 700 -14.47 -19.45 -26.15
N LEU A 701 -14.28 -20.77 -26.11
CA LEU A 701 -13.03 -21.39 -26.54
C LEU A 701 -12.80 -21.24 -28.05
N LEU A 702 -13.84 -21.43 -28.86
CA LEU A 702 -13.81 -21.19 -30.30
C LEU A 702 -13.39 -19.76 -30.63
N VAL A 703 -13.98 -18.77 -29.96
CA VAL A 703 -13.63 -17.35 -30.15
C VAL A 703 -12.20 -17.04 -29.71
N ALA A 704 -11.73 -17.63 -28.61
CA ALA A 704 -10.37 -17.47 -28.14
C ALA A 704 -9.35 -18.10 -29.11
N PHE A 705 -9.63 -19.31 -29.61
CA PHE A 705 -8.78 -19.98 -30.59
C PHE A 705 -8.80 -19.29 -31.95
N ASP A 706 -9.95 -18.79 -32.42
CA ASP A 706 -10.04 -18.02 -33.66
C ASP A 706 -9.13 -16.79 -33.64
N LEU A 707 -9.20 -16.01 -32.55
CA LEU A 707 -8.33 -14.84 -32.39
C LEU A 707 -6.86 -15.22 -32.25
N TYR A 708 -6.55 -16.36 -31.62
CA TYR A 708 -5.18 -16.82 -31.39
C TYR A 708 -4.53 -17.48 -32.62
N ARG A 709 -5.33 -18.17 -33.43
CA ARG A 709 -4.93 -18.92 -34.65
C ARG A 709 -4.05 -18.11 -35.58
N TRP A 710 -4.27 -16.81 -35.65
CA TRP A 710 -3.55 -15.96 -36.58
C TRP A 710 -2.12 -15.65 -36.10
N LYS A 711 -1.86 -15.71 -34.78
CA LYS A 711 -0.53 -15.47 -34.20
C LYS A 711 0.39 -16.69 -34.27
N PHE A 712 -0.15 -17.91 -34.41
CA PHE A 712 0.63 -19.15 -34.35
C PHE A 712 0.15 -20.22 -35.32
N ASN A 713 1.08 -20.99 -35.90
CA ASN A 713 0.78 -22.06 -36.84
C ASN A 713 -0.16 -23.13 -36.24
N PHE A 714 -1.27 -23.42 -36.92
CA PHE A 714 -2.42 -24.16 -36.38
C PHE A 714 -2.16 -25.66 -36.19
N ASN A 715 -1.14 -26.21 -36.84
CA ASN A 715 -0.83 -27.65 -36.81
C ASN A 715 -0.61 -28.18 -35.38
N ASN A 716 -0.14 -27.32 -34.46
CA ASN A 716 0.12 -27.74 -33.08
C ASN A 716 -1.12 -27.62 -32.18
N LEU A 717 -2.15 -26.87 -32.60
CA LEU A 717 -3.39 -26.73 -31.83
C LEU A 717 -4.19 -28.04 -31.84
N GLU A 718 -4.33 -28.67 -33.00
CA GLU A 718 -5.03 -29.95 -33.15
C GLU A 718 -4.43 -31.03 -32.23
N MET A 719 -3.10 -31.17 -32.24
CA MET A 719 -2.37 -32.07 -31.36
C MET A 719 -2.67 -31.81 -29.88
N VAL A 720 -2.67 -30.54 -29.44
CA VAL A 720 -2.91 -30.19 -28.03
C VAL A 720 -4.38 -30.39 -27.64
N LEU A 721 -5.32 -30.13 -28.56
CA LEU A 721 -6.74 -30.41 -28.34
C LEU A 721 -6.98 -31.92 -28.15
N HIS A 722 -6.33 -32.78 -28.94
CA HIS A 722 -6.37 -34.24 -28.77
C HIS A 722 -5.82 -34.72 -27.42
N GLN A 723 -4.81 -34.04 -26.89
CA GLN A 723 -4.24 -34.35 -25.57
C GLN A 723 -5.07 -33.80 -24.39
N SER A 724 -6.02 -32.89 -24.65
CA SER A 724 -6.83 -32.28 -23.61
C SER A 724 -8.06 -33.13 -23.32
N LYS A 725 -8.13 -33.68 -22.10
CA LYS A 725 -9.30 -34.43 -21.59
C LYS A 725 -10.61 -33.63 -21.68
N LEU A 726 -10.54 -32.30 -21.71
CA LEU A 726 -11.70 -31.42 -21.78
C LEU A 726 -12.48 -31.55 -23.10
N PHE A 727 -11.87 -32.05 -24.17
CA PHE A 727 -12.49 -32.08 -25.50
C PHE A 727 -12.70 -33.48 -26.08
N GLN A 728 -12.38 -34.55 -25.33
CA GLN A 728 -12.29 -35.93 -25.86
C GLN A 728 -13.57 -36.48 -26.54
N GLY A 729 -14.71 -35.78 -26.47
CA GLY A 729 -15.95 -36.13 -27.20
C GLY A 729 -16.37 -35.19 -28.34
N ASN A 730 -15.72 -34.03 -28.54
CA ASN A 730 -16.22 -32.98 -29.46
C ASN A 730 -15.12 -32.31 -30.32
N ILE A 731 -13.90 -32.87 -30.38
CA ILE A 731 -12.79 -32.25 -31.14
C ILE A 731 -13.14 -32.01 -32.61
N ALA A 732 -13.74 -32.99 -33.29
CA ALA A 732 -14.10 -32.85 -34.71
C ALA A 732 -15.05 -31.66 -34.94
N ASN A 733 -16.09 -31.54 -34.12
CA ASN A 733 -17.05 -30.43 -34.19
C ASN A 733 -16.37 -29.08 -33.88
N ILE A 734 -15.45 -29.04 -32.91
CA ILE A 734 -14.69 -27.83 -32.59
C ILE A 734 -13.78 -27.42 -33.75
N LEU A 735 -13.09 -28.38 -34.39
CA LEU A 735 -12.23 -28.12 -35.55
C LEU A 735 -13.03 -27.62 -36.76
N GLU A 736 -14.20 -28.21 -37.02
CA GLU A 736 -15.14 -27.76 -38.04
C GLU A 736 -15.62 -26.33 -37.75
N GLY A 737 -16.06 -26.06 -36.53
CA GLY A 737 -16.44 -24.70 -36.09
C GLY A 737 -15.31 -23.68 -36.24
N LEU A 738 -14.05 -24.05 -35.94
CA LEU A 738 -12.88 -23.19 -36.16
C LEU A 738 -12.58 -22.95 -37.64
N GLN A 739 -12.92 -23.89 -38.51
CA GLN A 739 -12.76 -23.73 -39.96
C GLN A 739 -13.84 -22.81 -40.53
N GLU A 740 -15.09 -22.96 -40.11
CA GLU A 740 -16.18 -22.06 -40.48
C GLU A 740 -15.92 -20.64 -39.97
N LEU A 741 -15.55 -20.49 -38.68
CA LEU A 741 -15.21 -19.20 -38.11
C LEU A 741 -14.10 -18.51 -38.89
N LYS A 742 -13.01 -19.23 -39.21
CA LYS A 742 -11.90 -18.66 -39.99
C LYS A 742 -12.37 -18.00 -41.28
N GLN A 743 -13.32 -18.61 -42.00
CA GLN A 743 -13.82 -18.06 -43.26
C GLN A 743 -14.59 -16.75 -43.03
N VAL A 744 -15.36 -16.68 -41.95
CA VAL A 744 -16.18 -15.50 -41.63
C VAL A 744 -15.35 -14.38 -41.00
N THR A 745 -14.34 -14.70 -40.20
CA THR A 745 -13.58 -13.73 -39.38
C THR A 745 -12.25 -13.29 -39.98
N GLN A 746 -11.89 -13.77 -41.19
CA GLN A 746 -10.58 -13.52 -41.81
C GLN A 746 -10.20 -12.03 -41.82
N ASP A 747 -11.08 -11.16 -42.31
CA ASP A 747 -10.83 -9.71 -42.42
C ASP A 747 -10.67 -9.05 -41.04
N VAL A 748 -11.52 -9.42 -40.09
CA VAL A 748 -11.48 -8.89 -38.72
C VAL A 748 -10.18 -9.32 -38.03
N ASN A 749 -9.77 -10.57 -38.23
CA ASN A 749 -8.53 -11.09 -37.69
C ASN A 749 -7.33 -10.39 -38.30
N GLN A 750 -7.29 -10.17 -39.61
CA GLN A 750 -6.24 -9.37 -40.25
C GLN A 750 -6.14 -7.96 -39.63
N LEU A 751 -7.26 -7.22 -39.56
CA LEU A 751 -7.30 -5.88 -38.94
C LEU A 751 -6.84 -5.90 -37.48
N THR A 752 -7.22 -6.94 -36.74
CA THR A 752 -6.81 -7.11 -35.34
C THR A 752 -5.30 -7.24 -35.24
N ASN A 753 -4.67 -8.03 -36.11
CA ASN A 753 -3.23 -8.25 -36.05
C ASN A 753 -2.43 -7.04 -36.51
N GLU A 754 -2.84 -6.38 -37.59
CA GLU A 754 -2.22 -5.10 -38.01
C GLU A 754 -2.26 -4.08 -36.86
N TYR A 755 -3.33 -4.06 -36.08
CA TYR A 755 -3.44 -3.21 -34.90
C TYR A 755 -2.54 -3.66 -33.75
N ILE A 756 -2.45 -4.97 -33.46
CA ILE A 756 -1.55 -5.51 -32.45
C ILE A 756 -0.08 -5.25 -32.81
N GLU A 757 0.32 -5.40 -34.07
CA GLU A 757 1.66 -5.10 -34.55
C GLU A 757 2.01 -3.62 -34.33
N LYS A 758 1.10 -2.71 -34.67
CA LYS A 758 1.25 -1.27 -34.37
C LYS A 758 1.38 -0.98 -32.88
N LEU A 759 0.67 -1.71 -32.02
CA LEU A 759 0.81 -1.58 -30.56
C LEU A 759 2.18 -2.05 -30.06
N ILE A 760 2.71 -3.14 -30.62
CA ILE A 760 4.05 -3.63 -30.29
C ILE A 760 5.11 -2.62 -30.71
N GLU A 761 4.99 -2.08 -31.92
CA GLU A 761 5.90 -1.06 -32.48
C GLU A 761 5.86 0.24 -31.67
N LYS A 762 4.66 0.74 -31.35
CA LYS A 762 4.48 2.04 -30.68
C LYS A 762 4.76 1.99 -29.19
N TYR A 763 4.41 0.90 -28.53
CA TYR A 763 4.51 0.75 -27.08
C TYR A 763 5.45 -0.40 -26.72
N ASN A 764 4.91 -1.56 -26.35
CA ASN A 764 5.68 -2.75 -26.05
C ASN A 764 4.79 -4.01 -26.13
N ASN A 765 5.42 -5.17 -26.22
CA ASN A 765 4.73 -6.47 -26.31
C ASN A 765 3.83 -6.75 -25.09
N SER A 766 4.23 -6.31 -23.88
CA SER A 766 3.40 -6.53 -22.69
C SER A 766 2.08 -5.77 -22.78
N TYR A 767 2.11 -4.50 -23.21
CA TYR A 767 0.91 -3.69 -23.40
C TYR A 767 0.05 -4.25 -24.53
N ALA A 768 0.66 -4.64 -25.66
CA ALA A 768 -0.06 -5.27 -26.76
C ALA A 768 -0.79 -6.56 -26.33
N GLN A 769 -0.19 -7.37 -25.43
CA GLN A 769 -0.86 -8.54 -24.86
C GLN A 769 -2.06 -8.18 -23.98
N GLU A 770 -1.97 -7.12 -23.18
CA GLU A 770 -3.12 -6.63 -22.38
C GLU A 770 -4.26 -6.13 -23.28
N VAL A 771 -3.91 -5.40 -24.36
CA VAL A 771 -4.88 -4.94 -25.36
C VAL A 771 -5.51 -6.13 -26.07
N TRP A 772 -4.72 -7.13 -26.46
CA TRP A 772 -5.23 -8.36 -27.09
C TRP A 772 -6.25 -9.09 -26.20
N ARG A 773 -5.97 -9.20 -24.89
CA ARG A 773 -6.95 -9.75 -23.92
C ARG A 773 -8.22 -8.91 -23.85
N SER A 774 -8.09 -7.59 -23.95
CA SER A 774 -9.22 -6.67 -24.00
C SER A 774 -10.04 -6.80 -25.29
N LEU A 775 -9.39 -7.03 -26.43
CA LEU A 775 -10.09 -7.32 -27.69
C LEU A 775 -10.86 -8.64 -27.59
N LEU A 776 -10.24 -9.68 -27.03
CA LEU A 776 -10.89 -10.98 -26.79
C LEU A 776 -12.15 -10.82 -25.91
N HIS A 777 -12.04 -10.08 -24.80
CA HIS A 777 -13.18 -9.76 -23.94
C HIS A 777 -14.32 -9.09 -24.72
N MET A 778 -14.00 -8.08 -25.53
CA MET A 778 -15.00 -7.34 -26.30
C MET A 778 -15.62 -8.17 -27.43
N ARG A 779 -14.85 -9.08 -28.04
CA ARG A 779 -15.34 -10.02 -29.05
C ARG A 779 -16.32 -11.03 -28.45
N ILE A 780 -15.98 -11.62 -27.30
CA ILE A 780 -16.88 -12.49 -26.52
C ILE A 780 -18.15 -11.72 -26.14
N ASN A 781 -18.02 -10.48 -25.67
CA ASN A 781 -19.15 -9.62 -25.32
C ASN A 781 -20.13 -9.40 -26.50
N ARG A 782 -19.62 -9.18 -27.71
CA ARG A 782 -20.43 -8.92 -28.90
C ARG A 782 -21.09 -10.19 -29.45
N TRP A 783 -20.29 -11.23 -29.67
CA TRP A 783 -20.73 -12.43 -30.37
C TRP A 783 -21.52 -13.37 -29.48
N ILE A 784 -21.15 -13.47 -28.20
CA ILE A 784 -21.74 -14.43 -27.27
C ILE A 784 -22.65 -13.69 -26.28
N GLY A 785 -22.07 -12.78 -25.48
CA GLY A 785 -22.79 -12.02 -24.46
C GLY A 785 -22.03 -11.91 -23.14
N ILE A 786 -22.70 -11.42 -22.10
CA ILE A 786 -22.07 -11.09 -20.82
C ILE A 786 -22.22 -12.25 -19.83
N ASN A 787 -21.19 -13.08 -19.70
CA ASN A 787 -21.04 -13.96 -18.54
C ASN A 787 -19.58 -13.96 -18.09
N ARG A 788 -19.20 -12.99 -17.25
CA ARG A 788 -17.82 -12.82 -16.77
C ARG A 788 -17.27 -14.05 -16.04
N THR A 789 -18.13 -14.78 -15.32
CA THR A 789 -17.68 -15.99 -14.59
C THR A 789 -17.28 -17.09 -15.57
N ILE A 790 -18.12 -17.37 -16.56
CA ILE A 790 -17.81 -18.39 -17.57
C ILE A 790 -16.63 -17.92 -18.44
N GLU A 791 -16.61 -16.65 -18.85
CA GLU A 791 -15.50 -16.06 -19.60
C GLU A 791 -14.17 -16.28 -18.87
N ASN A 792 -14.06 -15.88 -17.60
CA ASN A 792 -12.83 -16.03 -16.83
C ASN A 792 -12.41 -17.50 -16.71
N ASN A 793 -13.35 -18.41 -16.43
CA ASN A 793 -13.07 -19.84 -16.32
C ASN A 793 -12.52 -20.41 -17.64
N MET A 794 -13.13 -20.06 -18.77
CA MET A 794 -12.73 -20.53 -20.08
C MET A 794 -11.42 -19.90 -20.56
N LEU A 795 -11.17 -18.62 -20.25
CA LEU A 795 -9.89 -17.98 -20.55
C LEU A 795 -8.73 -18.61 -19.77
N VAL A 796 -8.94 -18.99 -18.51
CA VAL A 796 -7.95 -19.75 -17.73
C VAL A 796 -7.62 -21.08 -18.39
N ILE A 797 -8.64 -21.81 -18.87
CA ILE A 797 -8.46 -23.06 -19.61
C ILE A 797 -7.68 -22.82 -20.91
N PHE A 798 -8.09 -21.82 -21.68
CA PHE A 798 -7.43 -21.42 -22.93
C PHE A 798 -5.95 -21.11 -22.70
N PHE A 799 -5.60 -20.29 -21.71
CA PHE A 799 -4.18 -19.96 -21.43
C PHE A 799 -3.37 -21.17 -20.96
N LYS A 800 -3.99 -22.11 -20.22
CA LYS A 800 -3.33 -23.38 -19.87
C LYS A 800 -3.03 -24.23 -21.10
N ILE A 801 -3.94 -24.28 -22.07
CA ILE A 801 -3.75 -24.95 -23.35
C ILE A 801 -2.62 -24.27 -24.14
N MET A 802 -2.64 -22.94 -24.23
CA MET A 802 -1.61 -22.20 -24.98
C MET A 802 -0.22 -22.35 -24.37
N ARG A 803 -0.11 -22.39 -23.04
CA ARG A 803 1.18 -22.64 -22.37
C ARG A 803 1.77 -24.00 -22.76
N LYS A 804 0.92 -25.04 -22.89
CA LYS A 804 1.38 -26.35 -23.38
C LYS A 804 1.84 -26.28 -24.83
N VAL A 805 1.10 -25.58 -25.68
CA VAL A 805 1.46 -25.40 -27.10
C VAL A 805 2.81 -24.71 -27.26
N HIS A 806 3.10 -23.67 -26.47
CA HIS A 806 4.40 -22.99 -26.51
C HIS A 806 5.55 -23.88 -26.04
N ILE A 807 5.37 -24.61 -24.93
CA ILE A 807 6.40 -25.57 -24.46
C ILE A 807 6.72 -26.59 -25.55
N THR A 808 5.71 -27.04 -26.31
CA THR A 808 5.90 -28.03 -27.38
C THR A 808 6.54 -27.44 -28.65
N ASN A 809 6.64 -26.12 -28.78
CA ASN A 809 7.31 -25.45 -29.90
C ASN A 809 8.76 -25.08 -29.60
N GLU A 810 9.11 -24.93 -28.31
CA GLU A 810 10.47 -24.64 -27.85
C GLU A 810 11.32 -25.92 -27.66
N VAL A 811 10.65 -27.07 -27.49
CA VAL A 811 11.23 -28.42 -27.47
C VAL A 811 11.18 -29.01 -28.86
#